data_AF-A0A7W9HJ99-F1
#
_entry.id   AF-A0A7W9HJ99-F1
#
_cell.length_a   1.000
_cell.length_b   1.000
_cell.length_c   1.000
_cell.angle_alpha   90.00
_cell.angle_beta   90.00
_cell.angle_gamma   90.00
#
_symmetry.space_group_name_H-M   'P 1'
#
loop_
_entity.id
_entity.type
_entity.pdbx_description
1 polymer ?
#
loop_
_entity_poly.entity_id
_entity_poly.type
_entity_poly.pdbx_seq_one_letter_code
_entity_poly.pdbx_strand_id
1 'polypeptide(L)'
;MTDRTRSATLPEASSRAGELVSERAPEHAAGELVSDRAPGAVGQEPSEALVAARAAQLDGVPTVLELPSDLPRPATRDLAGARLAFALSDRAGSACARLAAECSVSRATVVFAAWSLVLARRAGVEDLLLGHTLAGPRLVPVRCVLTAAKSVRAYVHGISSALAEAEDASDVGVDELRARLDVPDDPRRASLIQFVVDVQGRPARISAGDVELVVHDDDRAVVSPFDASLVLRRWAHRPELALDYATSVLLPSEASALADSLDATLGELVDSLDERLEAVRTISPAQRARLAVVRNGPSCDSSDDIWRMVAAVARERRGAEAVNGPDLARPLSYADLVSAVERLAAALADAGVGPGVNVLIAHARSAGELVSVLAVLRCGGTYVAFDAEAPDDRLQRMFSTANPGVIVGGDPVMVDRIRPLCPFPCATVIAPDPLDAGDTEGPVGAEGRAVAPLPPVDPDRAAYITFTSGSTGVPKAVRVPHRAVVRLVRDPAHVRCGPGERMLRFAPLAFDASTLELFAPLANGGSVDVLPHELPSSGELAEFIQEHGVTVLWLTAGLFRLMVDLAPHAFAGVRQVLTGGDVVPPEQVRRLLERYPGIRVTSGYGPTENTTFSTVHHLDDPSAVESPLPIGRAIAGTGLVILDRAGGEVPPGAIGELYVTGAGLALDYLGMPDQTRAAFGRPAPDTGERMYRTGDLVRLDARDLVRFMGRTDHQVKVRGHRIETQEIVARLLEHPLVRDAVVVAVGADASSRRLLAGVVADPEPRLEPTLRAHLARSLPRYAVPALWAFLDRVPLTTNGKVDAAELERTSARSLAERRKRQP
;
A
#
# COMPACT_ATOMS: atom_id res chain seq x y z
N MET A 1 -25.63 -43.60 -48.41
CA MET A 1 -25.64 -44.39 -49.66
C MET A 1 -24.37 -44.02 -50.41
N THR A 2 -23.29 -44.80 -50.28
CA THR A 2 -22.87 -45.90 -51.19
C THR A 2 -22.59 -45.38 -52.61
N ASP A 3 -21.52 -45.67 -53.32
CA ASP A 3 -20.28 -46.42 -53.14
C ASP A 3 -19.50 -46.24 -54.48
N ARG A 4 -18.15 -46.33 -54.48
CA ARG A 4 -17.23 -46.96 -55.48
C ARG A 4 -17.53 -46.92 -57.01
N THR A 5 -16.61 -46.94 -58.00
CA THR A 5 -15.14 -47.07 -58.17
C THR A 5 -14.80 -47.13 -59.69
N ARG A 6 -13.49 -46.99 -60.02
CA ARG A 6 -12.67 -47.76 -61.01
C ARG A 6 -12.47 -47.22 -62.45
N SER A 7 -11.19 -47.01 -62.81
CA SER A 7 -10.33 -47.80 -63.76
C SER A 7 -9.09 -46.95 -64.14
N ALA A 8 -7.81 -47.26 -63.86
CA ALA A 8 -6.89 -48.30 -64.40
C ALA A 8 -6.77 -48.24 -65.96
N THR A 9 -5.62 -48.23 -66.67
CA THR A 9 -4.20 -48.57 -66.40
C THR A 9 -3.27 -48.19 -67.60
N LEU A 10 -1.97 -48.03 -67.29
CA LEU A 10 -0.67 -47.98 -68.04
C LEU A 10 -0.48 -48.81 -69.34
N PRO A 11 0.57 -48.59 -70.21
CA PRO A 11 1.97 -49.02 -69.95
C PRO A 11 3.20 -48.25 -70.55
N GLU A 12 4.32 -48.46 -69.84
CA GLU A 12 5.79 -48.51 -70.12
C GLU A 12 6.28 -48.70 -71.59
N ALA A 13 7.53 -48.48 -72.04
CA ALA A 13 8.83 -47.94 -71.55
C ALA A 13 9.80 -47.89 -72.77
N SER A 14 10.88 -47.08 -72.74
CA SER A 14 12.12 -47.33 -73.52
C SER A 14 13.28 -46.45 -73.04
N SER A 15 14.44 -47.08 -72.92
CA SER A 15 15.73 -46.58 -72.44
C SER A 15 16.55 -45.84 -73.52
N ARG A 16 17.46 -44.94 -73.09
CA ARG A 16 18.90 -44.96 -73.44
C ARG A 16 19.68 -43.81 -72.78
N ALA A 17 20.89 -44.15 -72.34
CA ALA A 17 21.88 -43.31 -71.67
C ALA A 17 22.70 -42.43 -72.65
N GLY A 18 23.26 -41.34 -72.12
CA GLY A 18 24.30 -40.53 -72.77
C GLY A 18 24.64 -39.27 -71.96
N GLU A 19 25.76 -39.30 -71.26
CA GLU A 19 26.37 -38.20 -70.49
C GLU A 19 26.89 -37.05 -71.40
N LEU A 20 26.90 -35.80 -70.90
CA LEU A 20 28.09 -34.94 -70.71
C LEU A 20 27.72 -33.49 -70.34
N VAL A 21 27.98 -33.16 -69.07
CA VAL A 21 28.77 -32.03 -68.53
C VAL A 21 28.33 -30.54 -68.75
N SER A 22 28.04 -29.95 -67.57
CA SER A 22 28.30 -28.60 -67.04
C SER A 22 27.64 -27.34 -67.62
N GLU A 23 26.88 -26.66 -66.76
CA GLU A 23 27.21 -25.28 -66.34
C GLU A 23 26.55 -24.95 -64.98
N ARG A 24 27.33 -24.34 -64.08
CA ARG A 24 27.00 -23.99 -62.69
C ARG A 24 26.35 -22.61 -62.59
N ALA A 25 25.45 -22.44 -61.62
CA ALA A 25 25.10 -21.18 -60.96
C ALA A 25 24.56 -21.48 -59.53
N PRO A 26 24.70 -20.57 -58.54
CA PRO A 26 25.46 -20.88 -57.33
C PRO A 26 24.62 -21.15 -56.08
N GLU A 27 25.07 -22.13 -55.27
CA GLU A 27 24.74 -22.25 -53.86
C GLU A 27 25.51 -21.20 -53.05
N HIS A 28 24.79 -20.31 -52.38
CA HIS A 28 25.39 -19.41 -51.39
C HIS A 28 25.45 -20.10 -50.02
N ALA A 29 26.69 -20.26 -49.57
CA ALA A 29 27.13 -20.87 -48.34
C ALA A 29 26.49 -20.27 -47.08
N ALA A 30 25.89 -21.13 -46.26
CA ALA A 30 25.82 -20.92 -44.81
C ALA A 30 27.20 -21.33 -44.24
N GLY A 31 28.01 -20.34 -43.89
CA GLY A 31 29.30 -20.58 -43.24
C GLY A 31 29.07 -21.12 -41.83
N GLU A 32 29.34 -22.41 -41.64
CA GLU A 32 29.69 -22.97 -40.34
C GLU A 32 31.01 -22.35 -39.89
N LEU A 33 30.94 -21.35 -39.01
CA LEU A 33 32.07 -20.97 -38.17
C LEU A 33 32.16 -21.96 -37.02
N VAL A 34 32.67 -23.16 -37.30
CA VAL A 34 33.24 -24.04 -36.28
C VAL A 34 34.55 -23.38 -35.86
N SER A 35 34.56 -22.71 -34.72
CA SER A 35 35.82 -22.29 -34.09
C SER A 35 36.55 -23.56 -33.68
N ASP A 36 37.64 -23.86 -34.38
CA ASP A 36 38.57 -24.91 -34.05
C ASP A 36 39.36 -24.48 -32.79
N ARG A 37 38.74 -24.61 -31.61
CA ARG A 37 39.44 -24.55 -30.32
C ARG A 37 39.65 -25.97 -29.84
N ALA A 38 40.92 -26.40 -29.89
CA ALA A 38 41.40 -27.65 -29.35
C ALA A 38 40.93 -27.86 -27.88
N PRO A 39 40.63 -29.11 -27.47
CA PRO A 39 40.31 -29.39 -26.08
C PRO A 39 41.61 -29.40 -25.26
N GLY A 40 41.84 -28.35 -24.47
CA GLY A 40 42.91 -28.33 -23.48
C GLY A 40 43.54 -26.95 -23.26
N ALA A 41 42.91 -26.13 -22.42
CA ALA A 41 43.61 -25.11 -21.64
C ALA A 41 42.89 -24.91 -20.31
N VAL A 42 43.51 -25.41 -19.25
CA VAL A 42 43.17 -25.09 -17.86
C VAL A 42 43.69 -23.68 -17.57
N GLY A 43 42.79 -22.78 -17.15
CA GLY A 43 43.09 -21.57 -16.36
C GLY A 43 44.01 -20.52 -16.96
N GLN A 44 43.49 -19.65 -17.84
CA GLN A 44 43.96 -18.26 -17.87
C GLN A 44 43.03 -17.45 -16.97
N GLU A 45 43.56 -16.84 -15.91
CA GLU A 45 42.81 -15.85 -15.13
C GLU A 45 42.42 -14.69 -16.07
N PRO A 46 41.16 -14.21 -16.00
CA PRO A 46 40.73 -13.08 -16.81
C PRO A 46 41.60 -11.87 -16.51
N SER A 47 41.94 -11.08 -17.53
CA SER A 47 42.73 -9.86 -17.30
C SER A 47 42.00 -8.95 -16.32
N GLU A 48 42.73 -8.33 -15.38
CA GLU A 48 42.14 -7.41 -14.39
C GLU A 48 41.37 -6.25 -15.05
N ALA A 49 41.77 -5.86 -16.27
CA ALA A 49 41.07 -4.88 -17.08
C ALA A 49 39.67 -5.36 -17.51
N LEU A 50 39.52 -6.64 -17.88
CA LEU A 50 38.23 -7.23 -18.25
C LEU A 50 37.29 -7.34 -17.03
N VAL A 51 37.82 -7.77 -15.89
CA VAL A 51 37.06 -7.83 -14.62
C VAL A 51 36.60 -6.43 -14.21
N ALA A 52 37.48 -5.42 -14.26
CA ALA A 52 37.14 -4.04 -13.93
C ALA A 52 36.11 -3.44 -14.89
N ALA A 53 36.24 -3.69 -16.19
CA ALA A 53 35.27 -3.23 -17.19
C ALA A 53 33.90 -3.87 -16.97
N ARG A 54 33.84 -5.18 -16.69
CA ARG A 54 32.57 -5.86 -16.42
C ARG A 54 31.94 -5.40 -15.11
N ALA A 55 32.72 -5.24 -14.06
CA ALA A 55 32.21 -4.68 -12.80
C ALA A 55 31.63 -3.27 -12.99
N ALA A 56 32.30 -2.41 -13.76
CA ALA A 56 31.80 -1.06 -14.06
C ALA A 56 30.46 -1.07 -14.82
N GLN A 57 30.21 -2.06 -15.69
CA GLN A 57 28.93 -2.20 -16.39
C GLN A 57 27.79 -2.62 -15.45
N LEU A 58 28.10 -3.40 -14.42
CA LEU A 58 27.13 -3.90 -13.43
C LEU A 58 27.00 -2.98 -12.20
N ASP A 59 27.80 -1.93 -12.14
CA ASP A 59 27.79 -0.99 -11.02
C ASP A 59 26.42 -0.29 -10.87
N GLY A 60 26.03 -0.08 -9.61
CA GLY A 60 24.76 0.52 -9.22
C GLY A 60 23.51 -0.36 -9.40
N VAL A 61 23.61 -1.56 -9.99
CA VAL A 61 22.47 -2.48 -10.09
C VAL A 61 22.16 -3.10 -8.73
N PRO A 62 20.88 -3.28 -8.36
CA PRO A 62 20.53 -4.11 -7.22
C PRO A 62 21.11 -5.52 -7.35
N THR A 63 21.99 -5.90 -6.44
CA THR A 63 22.67 -7.22 -6.40
C THR A 63 21.82 -8.31 -5.76
N VAL A 64 20.61 -7.94 -5.31
CA VAL A 64 19.60 -8.82 -4.76
C VAL A 64 18.27 -8.55 -5.47
N LEU A 65 17.80 -9.56 -6.21
CA LEU A 65 16.43 -9.63 -6.71
C LEU A 65 15.61 -10.48 -5.75
N GLU A 66 14.67 -9.85 -5.03
CA GLU A 66 13.75 -10.55 -4.14
C GLU A 66 12.36 -10.59 -4.78
N LEU A 67 11.83 -11.79 -5.00
CA LEU A 67 10.43 -11.93 -5.33
C LEU A 67 9.60 -11.99 -4.05
N PRO A 68 8.49 -11.23 -3.97
CA PRO A 68 7.53 -11.41 -2.90
C PRO A 68 6.92 -12.83 -2.94
N SER A 69 7.03 -13.54 -1.81
CA SER A 69 6.38 -14.84 -1.57
C SER A 69 5.56 -14.82 -0.27
N ASP A 70 4.59 -15.72 -0.20
CA ASP A 70 3.86 -16.08 1.02
C ASP A 70 4.67 -16.93 2.01
N LEU A 71 5.85 -17.41 1.59
CA LEU A 71 6.80 -18.09 2.46
C LEU A 71 7.72 -17.09 3.18
N PRO A 72 8.01 -17.31 4.48
CA PRO A 72 9.10 -16.59 5.12
C PRO A 72 10.43 -17.11 4.56
N ARG A 73 11.31 -16.21 4.10
CA ARG A 73 12.65 -16.61 3.64
C ARG A 73 13.45 -17.20 4.82
N PRO A 74 14.05 -18.39 4.68
CA PRO A 74 14.82 -19.01 5.74
C PRO A 74 16.09 -18.22 6.09
N ALA A 75 16.61 -18.43 7.30
CA ALA A 75 17.84 -17.79 7.79
C ALA A 75 19.12 -18.28 7.07
N THR A 76 19.05 -19.45 6.43
CA THR A 76 20.08 -20.02 5.58
C THR A 76 19.43 -20.62 4.34
N ARG A 77 20.07 -20.53 3.18
CA ARG A 77 19.57 -21.07 1.92
C ARG A 77 19.35 -22.58 2.04
N ASP A 78 18.14 -23.01 1.69
CA ASP A 78 17.78 -24.43 1.51
C ASP A 78 17.81 -24.75 0.01
N LEU A 79 18.49 -25.84 -0.35
CA LEU A 79 18.68 -26.27 -1.74
C LEU A 79 17.60 -27.23 -2.22
N ALA A 80 16.65 -27.61 -1.36
CA ALA A 80 15.50 -28.41 -1.74
C ALA A 80 14.70 -27.69 -2.85
N GLY A 81 14.61 -28.34 -4.01
CA GLY A 81 13.94 -27.80 -5.18
C GLY A 81 12.73 -28.63 -5.61
N ALA A 82 11.88 -28.00 -6.42
CA ALA A 82 10.83 -28.65 -7.19
C ALA A 82 10.87 -28.17 -8.64
N ARG A 83 10.34 -28.98 -9.55
CA ARG A 83 10.26 -28.67 -10.98
C ARG A 83 8.80 -28.56 -11.40
N LEU A 84 8.46 -27.43 -12.00
CA LEU A 84 7.22 -27.23 -12.75
C LEU A 84 7.52 -27.34 -14.24
N ALA A 85 7.16 -28.46 -14.88
CA ALA A 85 7.19 -28.57 -16.33
C ALA A 85 5.92 -27.97 -16.94
N PHE A 86 6.07 -27.14 -17.97
CA PHE A 86 4.94 -26.51 -18.68
C PHE A 86 5.25 -26.30 -20.16
N ALA A 87 4.21 -26.17 -20.97
CA ALA A 87 4.33 -25.87 -22.39
C ALA A 87 3.73 -24.50 -22.69
N LEU A 88 4.35 -23.75 -23.59
CA LEU A 88 3.76 -22.51 -24.09
C LEU A 88 2.47 -22.82 -24.86
N SER A 89 1.49 -21.93 -24.73
CA SER A 89 0.30 -21.93 -25.57
C SER A 89 0.67 -21.74 -27.04
N ASP A 90 -0.19 -22.18 -27.97
CA ASP A 90 0.07 -21.99 -29.40
C ASP A 90 0.23 -20.51 -29.76
N ARG A 91 -0.48 -19.62 -29.04
CA ARG A 91 -0.32 -18.17 -29.15
C ARG A 91 1.07 -17.72 -28.71
N ALA A 92 1.50 -18.08 -27.51
CA ALA A 92 2.81 -17.65 -26.99
C ALA A 92 3.98 -18.23 -27.79
N GLY A 93 3.89 -19.49 -28.23
CA GLY A 93 4.88 -20.11 -29.11
C GLY A 93 4.99 -19.39 -30.46
N SER A 94 3.86 -19.06 -31.08
CA SER A 94 3.82 -18.30 -32.34
C SER A 94 4.33 -16.87 -32.16
N ALA A 95 3.94 -16.21 -31.07
CA ALA A 95 4.40 -14.87 -30.72
C ALA A 95 5.92 -14.83 -30.53
N CYS A 96 6.49 -15.80 -29.80
CA CYS A 96 7.93 -15.91 -29.63
C CYS A 96 8.67 -16.08 -30.96
N ALA A 97 8.18 -16.97 -31.84
CA ALA A 97 8.77 -17.19 -33.16
C ALA A 97 8.72 -15.93 -34.04
N ARG A 98 7.59 -15.20 -34.01
CA ARG A 98 7.42 -13.95 -34.74
C ARG A 98 8.33 -12.84 -34.21
N LEU A 99 8.36 -12.63 -32.90
CA LEU A 99 9.26 -11.65 -32.26
C LEU A 99 10.73 -11.92 -32.60
N ALA A 100 11.16 -13.18 -32.57
CA ALA A 100 12.51 -13.56 -32.93
C ALA A 100 12.84 -13.17 -34.39
N ALA A 101 11.93 -13.44 -35.32
CA ALA A 101 12.09 -13.07 -36.72
C ALA A 101 12.06 -11.54 -36.93
N GLU A 102 11.06 -10.86 -36.37
CA GLU A 102 10.85 -9.42 -36.53
C GLU A 102 11.95 -8.58 -35.87
N CYS A 103 12.55 -9.05 -34.77
CA CYS A 103 13.69 -8.41 -34.11
C CYS A 103 15.04 -8.96 -34.55
N SER A 104 15.11 -9.96 -35.44
CA SER A 104 16.35 -10.63 -35.84
C SER A 104 17.20 -11.12 -34.66
N VAL A 105 16.55 -11.72 -33.65
CA VAL A 105 17.19 -12.30 -32.45
C VAL A 105 16.80 -13.76 -32.28
N SER A 106 17.47 -14.49 -31.38
CA SER A 106 17.09 -15.87 -31.09
C SER A 106 15.77 -15.96 -30.32
N ARG A 107 15.06 -17.10 -30.42
CA ARG A 107 13.89 -17.37 -29.57
C ARG A 107 14.24 -17.39 -28.09
N ALA A 108 15.45 -17.85 -27.74
CA ALA A 108 15.95 -17.83 -26.37
C ALA A 108 16.08 -16.39 -25.85
N THR A 109 16.57 -15.45 -26.67
CA THR A 109 16.63 -14.02 -26.35
C THR A 109 15.23 -13.44 -26.09
N VAL A 110 14.23 -13.81 -26.89
CA VAL A 110 12.84 -13.37 -26.67
C VAL A 110 12.29 -13.91 -25.35
N VAL A 111 12.50 -15.20 -25.04
CA VAL A 111 12.07 -15.79 -23.77
C VAL A 111 12.80 -15.13 -22.59
N PHE A 112 14.10 -14.87 -22.72
CA PHE A 112 14.88 -14.16 -21.70
C PHE A 112 14.33 -12.75 -21.45
N ALA A 113 14.04 -12.00 -22.52
CA ALA A 113 13.43 -10.68 -22.42
C ALA A 113 12.07 -10.73 -21.70
N ALA A 114 11.17 -11.62 -22.13
CA ALA A 114 9.85 -11.80 -21.52
C ALA A 114 9.95 -12.21 -20.04
N TRP A 115 10.86 -13.12 -19.71
CA TRP A 115 11.09 -13.57 -18.34
C TRP A 115 11.64 -12.45 -17.45
N SER A 116 12.61 -11.68 -17.95
CA SER A 116 13.13 -10.53 -17.21
C SER A 116 12.07 -9.47 -16.95
N LEU A 117 11.14 -9.26 -17.90
CA LEU A 117 9.99 -8.38 -17.72
C LEU A 117 9.03 -8.90 -16.64
N VAL A 118 8.68 -10.19 -16.67
CA VAL A 118 7.82 -10.82 -15.64
C VAL A 118 8.43 -10.67 -14.24
N LEU A 119 9.72 -10.98 -14.08
CA LEU A 119 10.42 -10.89 -12.79
C LEU A 119 10.51 -9.44 -12.30
N ALA A 120 10.86 -8.51 -13.18
CA ALA A 120 10.95 -7.09 -12.86
C ALA A 120 9.60 -6.54 -12.36
N ARG A 121 8.51 -6.84 -13.07
CA ARG A 121 7.16 -6.44 -12.66
C ARG A 121 6.70 -7.13 -11.37
N ARG A 122 7.05 -8.41 -11.19
CA ARG A 122 6.76 -9.15 -9.95
C ARG A 122 7.45 -8.52 -8.73
N ALA A 123 8.72 -8.14 -8.88
CA ALA A 123 9.52 -7.52 -7.81
C ALA A 123 9.27 -6.02 -7.64
N GLY A 124 8.65 -5.35 -8.62
CA GLY A 124 8.47 -3.90 -8.62
C GLY A 124 9.77 -3.13 -8.88
N VAL A 125 10.68 -3.69 -9.67
CA VAL A 125 11.99 -3.10 -10.04
C VAL A 125 12.08 -2.84 -11.54
N GLU A 126 12.97 -1.94 -11.95
CA GLU A 126 13.23 -1.60 -13.35
C GLU A 126 14.65 -1.97 -13.80
N ASP A 127 15.55 -2.30 -12.87
CA ASP A 127 16.93 -2.69 -13.12
C ASP A 127 17.24 -3.92 -12.25
N LEU A 128 17.69 -5.00 -12.87
CA LEU A 128 17.90 -6.30 -12.22
C LEU A 128 19.04 -7.10 -12.87
N LEU A 129 19.65 -8.00 -12.09
CA LEU A 129 20.60 -8.99 -12.58
C LEU A 129 19.92 -10.36 -12.70
N LEU A 130 20.09 -11.00 -13.85
CA LEU A 130 19.72 -12.39 -14.08
C LEU A 130 20.95 -13.20 -14.50
N GLY A 131 21.00 -14.47 -14.14
CA GLY A 131 22.00 -15.39 -14.64
C GLY A 131 21.60 -15.95 -15.99
N HIS A 132 22.57 -16.08 -16.89
CA HIS A 132 22.42 -16.83 -18.13
C HIS A 132 23.46 -17.95 -18.16
N THR A 133 23.04 -19.19 -18.42
CA THR A 133 23.98 -20.29 -18.68
C THR A 133 24.35 -20.31 -20.15
N LEU A 134 25.66 -20.35 -20.43
CA LEU A 134 26.18 -20.58 -21.77
C LEU A 134 26.23 -22.08 -22.07
N ALA A 135 26.63 -22.48 -23.28
CA ALA A 135 26.86 -23.89 -23.58
C ALA A 135 27.93 -24.49 -22.64
N GLY A 136 27.51 -25.18 -21.57
CA GLY A 136 28.36 -25.70 -20.49
C GLY A 136 27.92 -25.19 -19.09
N PRO A 137 28.64 -25.50 -18.01
CA PRO A 137 28.24 -25.10 -16.64
C PRO A 137 28.53 -23.61 -16.32
N ARG A 138 28.74 -22.78 -17.33
CA ARG A 138 29.24 -21.40 -17.17
C ARG A 138 28.09 -20.42 -16.99
N LEU A 139 28.06 -19.73 -15.86
CA LEU A 139 27.04 -18.75 -15.50
C LEU A 139 27.57 -17.33 -15.65
N VAL A 140 26.87 -16.48 -16.42
CA VAL A 140 27.21 -15.07 -16.58
C VAL A 140 26.08 -14.17 -16.07
N PRO A 141 26.36 -13.11 -15.27
CA PRO A 141 25.35 -12.12 -14.89
C PRO A 141 24.98 -11.23 -16.08
N VAL A 142 23.69 -10.96 -16.28
CA VAL A 142 23.14 -10.11 -17.33
C VAL A 142 22.30 -9.01 -16.68
N ARG A 143 22.67 -7.74 -16.90
CA ARG A 143 21.90 -6.57 -16.46
C ARG A 143 20.72 -6.34 -17.39
N CYS A 144 19.52 -6.35 -16.84
CA CYS A 144 18.28 -6.10 -17.57
C CYS A 144 17.72 -4.75 -17.13
N VAL A 145 17.62 -3.79 -18.05
CA VAL A 145 17.09 -2.45 -17.77
C VAL A 145 15.77 -2.24 -18.51
N LEU A 146 14.70 -2.07 -17.75
CA LEU A 146 13.36 -1.75 -18.25
C LEU A 146 13.21 -0.23 -18.31
N THR A 147 13.22 0.31 -19.52
CA THR A 147 12.93 1.74 -19.72
C THR A 147 11.51 1.87 -20.26
N ALA A 148 10.57 2.35 -19.44
CA ALA A 148 9.14 2.46 -19.78
C ALA A 148 8.87 3.12 -21.14
N ALA A 149 9.62 4.18 -21.48
CA ALA A 149 9.46 4.94 -22.72
C ALA A 149 10.05 4.27 -23.96
N LYS A 150 10.89 3.22 -23.83
CA LYS A 150 11.43 2.49 -24.98
C LYS A 150 10.34 1.66 -25.64
N SER A 151 10.44 1.47 -26.94
CA SER A 151 9.58 0.49 -27.62
C SER A 151 9.92 -0.93 -27.19
N VAL A 152 8.96 -1.84 -27.33
CA VAL A 152 9.20 -3.27 -27.08
C VAL A 152 10.34 -3.80 -27.94
N ARG A 153 10.39 -3.43 -29.23
CA ARG A 153 11.50 -3.75 -30.12
C ARG A 153 12.86 -3.30 -29.59
N ALA A 154 12.96 -2.04 -29.15
CA ALA A 154 14.20 -1.49 -28.60
C ALA A 154 14.61 -2.21 -27.29
N TYR A 155 13.65 -2.60 -26.47
CA TYR A 155 13.89 -3.39 -25.27
C TYR A 155 14.45 -4.78 -25.60
N VAL A 156 13.85 -5.51 -26.55
CA VAL A 156 14.34 -6.83 -26.98
C VAL A 156 15.77 -6.75 -27.54
N HIS A 157 16.07 -5.73 -28.36
CA HIS A 157 17.44 -5.50 -28.83
C HIS A 157 18.42 -5.15 -27.70
N GLY A 158 17.98 -4.38 -26.71
CA GLY A 158 18.78 -4.07 -25.52
C GLY A 158 19.15 -5.33 -24.75
N ILE A 159 18.20 -6.24 -24.53
CA ILE A 159 18.45 -7.54 -23.91
C ILE A 159 19.39 -8.40 -24.76
N SER A 160 19.20 -8.43 -26.09
CA SER A 160 20.10 -9.14 -27.00
C SER A 160 21.55 -8.63 -26.90
N SER A 161 21.74 -7.32 -26.77
CA SER A 161 23.06 -6.70 -26.63
C SER A 161 23.68 -7.05 -25.28
N ALA A 162 22.90 -6.97 -24.19
CA ALA A 162 23.35 -7.32 -22.85
C ALA A 162 23.76 -8.80 -22.71
N LEU A 163 23.08 -9.70 -23.43
CA LEU A 163 23.46 -11.11 -23.52
C LEU A 163 24.81 -11.29 -24.23
N ALA A 164 25.00 -10.66 -25.40
CA ALA A 164 26.26 -10.71 -26.14
C ALA A 164 27.44 -10.14 -25.32
N GLU A 165 27.23 -9.02 -24.63
CA GLU A 165 28.24 -8.44 -23.73
C GLU A 165 28.61 -9.39 -22.57
N ALA A 166 27.63 -10.12 -22.04
CA ALA A 166 27.88 -11.11 -20.99
C ALA A 166 28.63 -12.34 -21.52
N GLU A 167 28.35 -12.76 -22.74
CA GLU A 167 29.06 -13.84 -23.45
C GLU A 167 30.53 -13.48 -23.72
N ASP A 168 30.78 -12.28 -24.23
CA ASP A 168 32.12 -11.76 -24.49
C ASP A 168 32.97 -11.65 -23.21
N ALA A 169 32.32 -11.36 -22.09
CA ALA A 169 32.94 -11.30 -20.77
C ALA A 169 32.86 -12.61 -19.97
N SER A 170 32.54 -13.74 -20.62
CA SER A 170 32.32 -15.00 -19.92
C SER A 170 33.53 -15.47 -19.12
N ASP A 171 34.75 -15.06 -19.50
CA ASP A 171 36.00 -15.28 -18.76
C ASP A 171 36.04 -14.71 -17.34
N VAL A 172 35.15 -13.78 -17.00
CA VAL A 172 35.03 -13.22 -15.65
C VAL A 172 34.12 -14.08 -14.77
N GLY A 173 34.63 -14.53 -13.63
CA GLY A 173 33.89 -15.33 -12.67
C GLY A 173 32.88 -14.52 -11.85
N VAL A 174 31.78 -15.17 -11.42
CA VAL A 174 30.79 -14.56 -10.52
C VAL A 174 31.41 -14.14 -9.18
N ASP A 175 32.34 -14.93 -8.65
CA ASP A 175 33.04 -14.62 -7.39
C ASP A 175 33.96 -13.40 -7.51
N GLU A 176 34.60 -13.20 -8.66
CA GLU A 176 35.43 -12.02 -8.94
C GLU A 176 34.58 -10.76 -9.01
N LEU A 177 33.44 -10.82 -9.69
CA LEU A 177 32.48 -9.72 -9.76
C LEU A 177 31.90 -9.40 -8.38
N ARG A 178 31.57 -10.42 -7.59
CA ARG A 178 31.09 -10.26 -6.21
C ARG A 178 32.09 -9.47 -5.38
N ALA A 179 33.37 -9.84 -5.44
CA ALA A 179 34.44 -9.16 -4.71
C ALA A 179 34.63 -7.71 -5.19
N ARG A 180 34.52 -7.47 -6.50
CA ARG A 180 34.73 -6.14 -7.09
C ARG A 180 33.57 -5.17 -6.86
N LEU A 181 32.34 -5.68 -6.82
CA LEU A 181 31.11 -4.93 -6.57
C LEU A 181 30.80 -4.77 -5.06
N ASP A 182 31.69 -5.24 -4.18
CA ASP A 182 31.53 -5.21 -2.72
C ASP A 182 30.17 -5.79 -2.27
N VAL A 183 29.75 -6.89 -2.88
CA VAL A 183 28.46 -7.52 -2.56
C VAL A 183 28.60 -8.24 -1.21
N PRO A 184 27.79 -7.88 -0.20
CA PRO A 184 27.87 -8.49 1.10
C PRO A 184 27.46 -9.97 1.03
N ASP A 185 28.07 -10.78 1.89
CA ASP A 185 27.67 -12.18 2.04
C ASP A 185 26.31 -12.26 2.75
N ASP A 186 25.35 -12.96 2.14
CA ASP A 186 24.03 -13.22 2.71
C ASP A 186 23.76 -14.73 2.67
N PRO A 187 23.83 -15.45 3.81
CA PRO A 187 23.69 -16.91 3.83
C PRO A 187 22.29 -17.38 3.43
N ARG A 188 21.31 -16.48 3.30
CA ARG A 188 19.92 -16.79 2.91
C ARG A 188 19.74 -16.96 1.41
N ARG A 189 20.75 -16.63 0.60
CA ARG A 189 20.61 -16.41 -0.85
C ARG A 189 21.85 -16.87 -1.61
N ALA A 190 21.69 -17.09 -2.91
CA ALA A 190 22.83 -17.15 -3.82
C ALA A 190 23.45 -15.75 -3.97
N SER A 191 24.79 -15.66 -3.92
CA SER A 191 25.50 -14.39 -4.12
C SER A 191 25.34 -13.88 -5.55
N LEU A 192 25.09 -12.58 -5.70
CA LEU A 192 24.96 -11.83 -6.97
C LEU A 192 23.79 -12.22 -7.90
N ILE A 193 23.46 -13.51 -8.05
CA ILE A 193 22.42 -14.01 -8.96
C ILE A 193 21.47 -14.92 -8.20
N GLN A 194 20.17 -14.58 -8.18
CA GLN A 194 19.12 -15.42 -7.56
C GLN A 194 18.21 -16.10 -8.60
N PHE A 195 18.16 -15.59 -9.83
CA PHE A 195 17.30 -16.12 -10.89
C PHE A 195 18.12 -16.38 -12.14
N VAL A 196 17.92 -17.55 -12.76
CA VAL A 196 18.69 -18.01 -13.91
C VAL A 196 17.79 -18.37 -15.08
N VAL A 197 18.25 -18.11 -16.30
CA VAL A 197 17.68 -18.68 -17.53
C VAL A 197 18.68 -19.68 -18.08
N ASP A 198 18.30 -20.96 -18.02
CA ASP A 198 19.08 -22.07 -18.50
C ASP A 198 18.63 -22.51 -19.89
N VAL A 199 19.50 -22.29 -20.89
CA VAL A 199 19.23 -22.70 -22.26
C VAL A 199 19.89 -24.06 -22.50
N GLN A 200 19.23 -25.12 -22.04
CA GLN A 200 19.71 -26.47 -22.30
C GLN A 200 19.57 -26.83 -23.77
N GLY A 201 20.70 -27.16 -24.39
CA GLY A 201 20.71 -27.88 -25.65
C GLY A 201 20.08 -29.27 -25.48
N ARG A 202 19.77 -29.94 -26.59
CA ARG A 202 19.22 -31.31 -26.62
C ARG A 202 19.96 -32.24 -25.63
N PRO A 203 19.27 -33.21 -25.00
CA PRO A 203 19.89 -34.15 -24.06
C PRO A 203 21.17 -34.73 -24.64
N ALA A 204 22.22 -34.80 -23.83
CA ALA A 204 23.51 -35.33 -24.25
C ALA A 204 23.31 -36.73 -24.83
N ARG A 205 23.66 -36.87 -26.11
CA ARG A 205 23.67 -38.14 -26.83
C ARG A 205 25.12 -38.57 -26.93
N ILE A 206 25.45 -39.68 -26.26
CA ILE A 206 26.76 -40.29 -26.32
C ILE A 206 26.61 -41.53 -27.19
N SER A 207 27.19 -41.49 -28.38
CA SER A 207 27.24 -42.66 -29.27
C SER A 207 28.52 -43.44 -29.02
N ALA A 208 28.40 -44.74 -28.74
CA ALA A 208 29.51 -45.67 -28.60
C ALA A 208 29.21 -46.92 -29.44
N GLY A 209 29.75 -46.98 -30.66
CA GLY A 209 29.44 -48.03 -31.63
C GLY A 209 27.97 -48.00 -32.04
N ASP A 210 27.29 -49.15 -31.96
CA ASP A 210 25.87 -49.31 -32.30
C ASP A 210 24.91 -48.91 -31.17
N VAL A 211 25.44 -48.37 -30.07
CA VAL A 211 24.68 -47.99 -28.86
C VAL A 211 24.62 -46.47 -28.74
N GLU A 212 23.41 -45.93 -28.63
CA GLU A 212 23.15 -44.52 -28.32
C GLU A 212 22.71 -44.40 -26.84
N LEU A 213 23.52 -43.71 -26.04
CA LEU A 213 23.18 -43.31 -24.68
C LEU A 213 22.54 -41.92 -24.73
N VAL A 214 21.25 -41.86 -24.39
CA VAL A 214 20.55 -40.59 -24.18
C VAL A 214 20.52 -40.33 -22.67
N VAL A 215 21.21 -39.28 -22.24
CA VAL A 215 21.16 -38.86 -20.84
C VAL A 215 19.84 -38.13 -20.60
N HIS A 216 19.01 -38.69 -19.73
CA HIS A 216 17.80 -38.05 -19.23
C HIS A 216 18.08 -37.53 -17.83
N ASP A 217 17.78 -36.26 -17.56
CA ASP A 217 17.76 -35.75 -16.19
C ASP A 217 16.69 -36.49 -15.38
N ASP A 218 17.04 -36.97 -14.20
CA ASP A 218 16.11 -37.63 -13.28
C ASP A 218 15.22 -36.57 -12.62
N ASP A 219 13.91 -36.62 -12.88
CA ASP A 219 12.93 -35.68 -12.32
C ASP A 219 12.63 -35.95 -10.82
N ARG A 220 13.29 -36.91 -10.17
CA ARG A 220 12.93 -37.40 -8.82
C ARG A 220 13.53 -36.62 -7.64
N ALA A 221 14.54 -35.78 -7.86
CA ALA A 221 15.07 -34.87 -6.84
C ALA A 221 15.74 -33.65 -7.50
N VAL A 222 15.05 -32.51 -7.47
CA VAL A 222 15.57 -31.24 -8.00
C VAL A 222 16.35 -30.54 -6.88
N VAL A 223 17.62 -30.25 -7.12
CA VAL A 223 18.41 -29.37 -6.25
C VAL A 223 18.39 -27.98 -6.90
N SER A 224 17.94 -26.96 -6.16
CA SER A 224 17.86 -25.59 -6.66
C SER A 224 18.95 -24.72 -5.99
N PRO A 225 20.10 -24.50 -6.64
CA PRO A 225 21.14 -23.60 -6.11
C PRO A 225 20.73 -22.12 -6.14
N PHE A 226 19.73 -21.79 -6.94
CA PHE A 226 19.14 -20.46 -7.11
C PHE A 226 17.72 -20.42 -6.54
N ASP A 227 17.13 -19.24 -6.42
CA ASP A 227 15.73 -19.13 -6.02
C ASP A 227 14.82 -19.74 -7.10
N ALA A 228 15.10 -19.46 -8.38
CA ALA A 228 14.53 -20.19 -9.50
C ALA A 228 15.39 -20.16 -10.78
N SER A 229 15.26 -21.21 -11.59
CA SER A 229 15.88 -21.39 -12.90
C SER A 229 14.83 -21.72 -13.95
N LEU A 230 14.69 -20.87 -14.97
CA LEU A 230 13.84 -21.14 -16.13
C LEU A 230 14.64 -21.97 -17.15
N VAL A 231 14.27 -23.22 -17.35
CA VAL A 231 14.95 -24.18 -18.22
C VAL A 231 14.22 -24.28 -19.56
N LEU A 232 14.89 -23.97 -20.66
CA LEU A 232 14.37 -24.13 -22.02
C LEU A 232 14.73 -25.54 -22.52
N ARG A 233 13.81 -26.51 -22.41
CA ARG A 233 14.09 -27.93 -22.68
C ARG A 233 14.05 -28.28 -24.16
N ARG A 234 13.01 -27.84 -24.88
CA ARG A 234 12.81 -28.19 -26.29
C ARG A 234 12.00 -27.16 -27.04
N TRP A 235 12.54 -26.71 -28.17
CA TRP A 235 11.82 -25.92 -29.16
C TRP A 235 11.21 -26.83 -30.23
N ALA A 236 9.99 -27.31 -29.99
CA ALA A 236 9.15 -28.03 -30.97
C ALA A 236 7.91 -27.18 -31.35
N HIS A 237 6.87 -27.77 -31.96
CA HIS A 237 5.61 -27.06 -32.24
C HIS A 237 5.01 -26.44 -30.96
N ARG A 238 5.10 -27.16 -29.83
CA ARG A 238 4.86 -26.60 -28.50
C ARG A 238 6.19 -26.56 -27.75
N PRO A 239 6.77 -25.37 -27.55
CA PRO A 239 7.98 -25.23 -26.74
C PRO A 239 7.75 -25.75 -25.33
N GLU A 240 8.61 -26.65 -24.88
CA GLU A 240 8.59 -27.23 -23.53
C GLU A 240 9.61 -26.50 -22.66
N LEU A 241 9.13 -25.95 -21.55
CA LEU A 241 9.94 -25.27 -20.54
C LEU A 241 9.76 -25.98 -19.20
N ALA A 242 10.69 -25.72 -18.30
CA ALA A 242 10.54 -26.05 -16.90
C ALA A 242 10.96 -24.85 -16.03
N LEU A 243 10.34 -24.72 -14.88
CA LEU A 243 10.77 -23.81 -13.82
C LEU A 243 11.21 -24.67 -12.64
N ASP A 244 12.52 -24.69 -12.40
CA ASP A 244 13.11 -25.30 -11.22
C ASP A 244 13.19 -24.22 -10.15
N TYR A 245 12.66 -24.47 -8.95
CA TYR A 245 12.60 -23.44 -7.91
C TYR A 245 12.86 -24.02 -6.53
N ALA A 246 13.44 -23.19 -5.65
CA ALA A 246 13.62 -23.53 -4.25
C ALA A 246 12.26 -23.53 -3.53
N THR A 247 11.88 -24.65 -2.93
CA THR A 247 10.58 -24.79 -2.22
C THR A 247 10.51 -23.98 -0.93
N SER A 248 11.66 -23.48 -0.47
CA SER A 248 11.78 -22.54 0.64
C SER A 248 11.53 -21.08 0.25
N VAL A 249 11.43 -20.78 -1.06
CA VAL A 249 11.31 -19.41 -1.59
C VAL A 249 10.03 -19.22 -2.41
N LEU A 250 9.60 -20.23 -3.16
CA LEU A 250 8.38 -20.17 -3.97
C LEU A 250 7.43 -21.32 -3.65
N LEU A 251 6.15 -21.00 -3.53
CA LEU A 251 5.09 -22.00 -3.51
C LEU A 251 4.83 -22.55 -4.94
N PRO A 252 4.32 -23.80 -5.07
CA PRO A 252 3.93 -24.34 -6.37
C PRO A 252 2.92 -23.45 -7.12
N SER A 253 1.99 -22.82 -6.40
CA SER A 253 1.03 -21.87 -6.97
C SER A 253 1.69 -20.59 -7.49
N GLU A 254 2.74 -20.11 -6.83
CA GLU A 254 3.51 -18.94 -7.26
C GLU A 254 4.38 -19.24 -8.48
N ALA A 255 5.02 -20.42 -8.50
CA ALA A 255 5.74 -20.92 -9.67
C ALA A 255 4.81 -21.05 -10.89
N SER A 256 3.61 -21.62 -10.70
CA SER A 256 2.60 -21.69 -11.77
C SER A 256 2.16 -20.30 -12.24
N ALA A 257 1.95 -19.36 -11.32
CA ALA A 257 1.57 -17.99 -11.68
C ALA A 257 2.66 -17.26 -12.49
N LEU A 258 3.94 -17.51 -12.22
CA LEU A 258 5.05 -16.98 -13.02
C LEU A 258 5.06 -17.57 -14.43
N ALA A 259 4.82 -18.87 -14.57
CA ALA A 259 4.72 -19.54 -15.87
C ALA A 259 3.55 -18.99 -16.71
N ASP A 260 2.36 -18.84 -16.10
CA ASP A 260 1.19 -18.23 -16.76
C ASP A 260 1.46 -16.78 -17.20
N SER A 261 2.21 -16.04 -16.38
CA SER A 261 2.59 -14.65 -16.69
C SER A 261 3.58 -14.60 -17.86
N LEU A 262 4.53 -15.53 -17.94
CA LEU A 262 5.46 -15.66 -19.07
C LEU A 262 4.71 -15.95 -20.38
N ASP A 263 3.79 -16.90 -20.36
CA ASP A 263 2.96 -17.25 -21.54
C ASP A 263 2.18 -16.04 -22.05
N ALA A 264 1.48 -15.34 -21.14
CA ALA A 264 0.72 -14.14 -21.49
C ALA A 264 1.61 -13.00 -22.00
N THR A 265 2.76 -12.78 -21.36
CA THR A 265 3.70 -11.69 -21.70
C THR A 265 4.26 -11.85 -23.11
N LEU A 266 4.54 -13.08 -23.55
CA LEU A 266 4.99 -13.32 -24.93
C LEU A 266 3.95 -12.86 -25.96
N GLY A 267 2.66 -13.08 -25.67
CA GLY A 267 1.56 -12.57 -26.49
C GLY A 267 1.48 -11.04 -26.50
N GLU A 268 1.57 -10.40 -25.34
CA GLU A 268 1.49 -8.94 -25.24
C GLU A 268 2.71 -8.25 -25.91
N LEU A 269 3.90 -8.84 -25.83
CA LEU A 269 5.10 -8.29 -26.48
C LEU A 269 4.98 -8.24 -28.02
N VAL A 270 4.38 -9.25 -28.65
CA VAL A 270 4.20 -9.26 -30.11
C VAL A 270 3.09 -8.29 -30.55
N ASP A 271 2.05 -8.14 -29.74
CA ASP A 271 0.93 -7.26 -30.05
C ASP A 271 1.31 -5.77 -29.89
N SER A 272 2.27 -5.46 -29.01
CA SER A 272 2.76 -4.12 -28.70
C SER A 272 4.19 -3.84 -29.22
N LEU A 273 4.64 -4.55 -30.27
CA LEU A 273 6.05 -4.56 -30.68
C LEU A 273 6.67 -3.16 -30.92
N ASP A 274 5.91 -2.26 -31.54
CA ASP A 274 6.34 -0.89 -31.83
C ASP A 274 5.75 0.13 -30.83
N GLU A 275 4.97 -0.33 -29.86
CA GLU A 275 4.48 0.47 -28.74
C GLU A 275 5.50 0.52 -27.61
N ARG A 276 5.24 1.39 -26.63
CA ARG A 276 6.09 1.55 -25.45
C ARG A 276 5.99 0.33 -24.53
N LEU A 277 7.10 -0.04 -23.90
CA LEU A 277 7.18 -1.16 -22.95
C LEU A 277 6.19 -1.00 -21.79
N GLU A 278 5.84 0.24 -21.43
CA GLU A 278 4.86 0.54 -20.39
C GLU A 278 3.44 0.02 -20.69
N ALA A 279 3.09 -0.19 -21.96
CA ALA A 279 1.80 -0.74 -22.38
C ALA A 279 1.72 -2.27 -22.23
N VAL A 280 2.86 -2.95 -22.14
CA VAL A 280 2.92 -4.42 -22.07
C VAL A 280 2.48 -4.90 -20.70
N ARG A 281 1.44 -5.71 -20.67
CA ARG A 281 0.94 -6.34 -19.44
C ARG A 281 1.63 -7.68 -19.19
N THR A 282 1.87 -7.99 -17.92
CA THR A 282 2.44 -9.27 -17.48
C THR A 282 1.42 -10.11 -16.69
N ILE A 283 0.14 -9.94 -17.01
CA ILE A 283 -0.97 -10.59 -16.29
C ILE A 283 -1.72 -11.54 -17.22
N SER A 284 -1.88 -12.80 -16.79
CA SER A 284 -2.61 -13.81 -17.54
C SER A 284 -4.13 -13.57 -17.50
N PRO A 285 -4.91 -14.10 -18.45
CA PRO A 285 -6.37 -14.01 -18.41
C PRO A 285 -6.98 -14.56 -17.12
N ALA A 286 -6.44 -15.67 -16.59
CA ALA A 286 -6.90 -16.26 -15.34
C ALA A 286 -6.60 -15.35 -14.13
N GLN A 287 -5.42 -14.73 -14.10
CA GLN A 287 -5.08 -13.75 -13.07
C GLN A 287 -5.97 -12.50 -13.13
N ARG A 288 -6.29 -11.99 -14.33
CA ARG A 288 -7.26 -10.88 -14.48
C ARG A 288 -8.65 -11.24 -13.97
N ALA A 289 -9.13 -12.44 -14.31
CA ALA A 289 -10.42 -12.93 -13.83
C ALA A 289 -10.43 -13.04 -12.29
N ARG A 290 -9.34 -13.51 -11.68
CA ARG A 290 -9.18 -13.52 -10.23
C ARG A 290 -9.22 -12.11 -9.64
N LEU A 291 -8.45 -11.15 -10.19
CA LEU A 291 -8.47 -9.76 -9.73
C LEU A 291 -9.86 -9.13 -9.83
N ALA A 292 -10.61 -9.38 -10.90
CA ALA A 292 -11.97 -8.86 -11.06
C ALA A 292 -12.93 -9.33 -9.94
N VAL A 293 -12.73 -10.53 -9.38
CA VAL A 293 -13.54 -11.06 -8.28
C VAL A 293 -13.17 -10.43 -6.94
N VAL A 294 -11.87 -10.22 -6.69
CA VAL A 294 -11.36 -9.83 -5.36
C VAL A 294 -11.10 -8.32 -5.22
N ARG A 295 -11.13 -7.59 -6.33
CA ARG A 295 -10.96 -6.12 -6.39
C ARG A 295 -12.01 -5.41 -5.55
N ASN A 296 -13.26 -5.85 -5.60
CA ASN A 296 -14.37 -5.17 -4.95
C ASN A 296 -14.80 -5.89 -3.69
N GLY A 297 -14.96 -5.14 -2.59
CA GLY A 297 -15.68 -5.60 -1.42
C GLY A 297 -17.18 -5.82 -1.74
N PRO A 298 -17.95 -6.31 -0.76
CA PRO A 298 -19.39 -6.48 -0.91
C PRO A 298 -20.08 -5.18 -1.38
N SER A 299 -21.21 -5.29 -2.09
CA SER A 299 -22.01 -4.11 -2.41
C SER A 299 -22.53 -3.45 -1.13
N CYS A 300 -22.51 -2.12 -1.09
CA CYS A 300 -23.07 -1.34 0.01
C CYS A 300 -23.96 -0.26 -0.58
N ASP A 301 -25.25 -0.28 -0.23
CA ASP A 301 -26.11 0.86 -0.48
C ASP A 301 -25.74 1.97 0.53
N SER A 302 -25.28 3.09 -0.01
CA SER A 302 -24.82 4.26 0.74
C SER A 302 -25.56 5.52 0.29
N SER A 303 -26.77 5.34 -0.26
CA SER A 303 -27.62 6.41 -0.79
C SER A 303 -28.41 7.18 0.27
N ASP A 304 -28.18 6.89 1.56
CA ASP A 304 -28.83 7.57 2.67
C ASP A 304 -27.90 8.65 3.28
N ASP A 305 -28.46 9.49 4.14
CA ASP A 305 -27.69 10.44 4.96
C ASP A 305 -27.57 9.97 6.41
N ILE A 306 -26.51 10.41 7.07
CA ILE A 306 -26.16 10.04 8.46
C ILE A 306 -27.31 10.35 9.43
N TRP A 307 -27.92 11.53 9.33
CA TRP A 307 -28.97 11.92 10.27
C TRP A 307 -30.22 11.06 10.09
N ARG A 308 -30.61 10.78 8.85
CA ARG A 308 -31.76 9.94 8.55
C ARG A 308 -31.61 8.52 9.08
N MET A 309 -30.40 7.95 9.04
CA MET A 309 -30.12 6.66 9.68
C MET A 309 -30.34 6.73 11.20
N VAL A 310 -29.77 7.73 11.88
CA VAL A 310 -29.93 7.90 13.34
C VAL A 310 -31.39 8.15 13.73
N ALA A 311 -32.09 9.02 12.99
CA ALA A 311 -33.50 9.31 13.21
C ALA A 311 -34.40 8.08 12.98
N ALA A 312 -34.04 7.19 12.04
CA ALA A 312 -34.75 5.94 11.83
C ALA A 312 -34.63 5.00 13.04
N VAL A 313 -33.41 4.81 13.55
CA VAL A 313 -33.16 4.05 14.78
C VAL A 313 -33.92 4.66 15.96
N ALA A 314 -33.89 5.99 16.10
CA ALA A 314 -34.55 6.68 17.20
C ALA A 314 -36.09 6.50 17.19
N ARG A 315 -36.71 6.41 16.02
CA ARG A 315 -38.15 6.10 15.91
C ARG A 315 -38.49 4.71 16.45
N GLU A 316 -37.62 3.74 16.22
CA GLU A 316 -37.82 2.35 16.62
C GLU A 316 -37.41 2.10 18.08
N ARG A 317 -36.38 2.82 18.58
CA ARG A 317 -35.75 2.57 19.88
C ARG A 317 -35.76 3.78 20.81
N ARG A 318 -36.86 4.55 20.81
CA ARG A 318 -37.02 5.83 21.54
C ARG A 318 -36.45 5.84 22.96
N GLY A 319 -36.78 4.82 23.77
CA GLY A 319 -36.35 4.74 25.18
C GLY A 319 -35.03 4.03 25.42
N ALA A 320 -34.35 3.53 24.39
CA ALA A 320 -33.03 2.91 24.55
C ALA A 320 -31.96 3.99 24.74
N GLU A 321 -30.92 3.67 25.50
CA GLU A 321 -29.74 4.52 25.68
C GLU A 321 -29.02 4.75 24.33
N ALA A 322 -28.67 6.00 24.05
CA ALA A 322 -27.96 6.42 22.84
C ALA A 322 -26.57 6.98 23.18
N VAL A 323 -26.50 7.87 24.17
CA VAL A 323 -25.25 8.53 24.58
C VAL A 323 -25.17 8.55 26.10
N ASN A 324 -24.02 8.17 26.62
CA ASN A 324 -23.70 8.21 28.03
C ASN A 324 -22.34 8.88 28.23
N GLY A 325 -22.17 9.58 29.34
CA GLY A 325 -20.96 10.35 29.62
C GLY A 325 -21.03 11.00 30.99
N PRO A 326 -19.88 11.28 31.63
CA PRO A 326 -19.83 11.85 32.97
C PRO A 326 -20.26 13.31 33.04
N ASP A 327 -20.38 13.99 31.89
CA ASP A 327 -20.97 15.33 31.76
C ASP A 327 -22.50 15.34 31.87
N LEU A 328 -23.14 14.17 31.83
CA LEU A 328 -24.59 14.04 31.89
C LEU A 328 -25.07 13.62 33.28
N ALA A 329 -26.17 14.20 33.75
CA ALA A 329 -26.82 13.75 34.99
C ALA A 329 -27.47 12.36 34.87
N ARG A 330 -27.79 11.93 33.64
CA ARG A 330 -28.27 10.60 33.27
C ARG A 330 -27.94 10.32 31.80
N PRO A 331 -27.85 9.04 31.37
CA PRO A 331 -27.72 8.73 29.95
C PRO A 331 -28.86 9.34 29.11
N LEU A 332 -28.52 9.82 27.90
CA LEU A 332 -29.50 10.24 26.91
C LEU A 332 -30.11 9.01 26.24
N SER A 333 -31.43 8.96 26.21
CA SER A 333 -32.14 8.04 25.33
C SER A 333 -32.07 8.53 23.87
N TYR A 334 -32.40 7.68 22.91
CA TYR A 334 -32.57 8.09 21.52
C TYR A 334 -33.61 9.21 21.35
N ALA A 335 -34.67 9.21 22.16
CA ALA A 335 -35.66 10.29 22.15
C ALA A 335 -35.09 11.61 22.68
N ASP A 336 -34.31 11.58 23.76
CA ASP A 336 -33.62 12.76 24.29
C ASP A 336 -32.63 13.32 23.25
N LEU A 337 -31.85 12.44 22.63
CA LEU A 337 -30.87 12.80 21.60
C LEU A 337 -31.53 13.50 20.41
N VAL A 338 -32.61 12.94 19.85
CA VAL A 338 -33.32 13.56 18.72
C VAL A 338 -33.91 14.90 19.12
N SER A 339 -34.49 14.99 20.32
CA SER A 339 -35.05 16.25 20.83
C SER A 339 -33.99 17.34 20.94
N ALA A 340 -32.81 17.02 21.50
CA ALA A 340 -31.67 17.93 21.60
C ALA A 340 -31.15 18.36 20.22
N VAL A 341 -31.02 17.41 19.28
CA VAL A 341 -30.55 17.70 17.93
C VAL A 341 -31.52 18.60 17.16
N GLU A 342 -32.83 18.34 17.20
CA GLU A 342 -33.80 19.15 16.46
C GLU A 342 -33.89 20.59 17.00
N ARG A 343 -33.79 20.80 18.32
CA ARG A 343 -33.72 22.16 18.90
C ARG A 343 -32.46 22.90 18.48
N LEU A 344 -31.29 22.25 18.55
CA LEU A 344 -30.04 22.89 18.14
C LEU A 344 -30.03 23.12 16.62
N ALA A 345 -30.56 22.20 15.82
CA ALA A 345 -30.70 22.36 14.38
C ALA A 345 -31.58 23.55 14.01
N ALA A 346 -32.65 23.81 14.77
CA ALA A 346 -33.46 25.01 14.60
C ALA A 346 -32.65 26.30 14.81
N ALA A 347 -31.89 26.37 15.92
CA ALA A 347 -31.04 27.53 16.22
C ALA A 347 -29.92 27.71 15.19
N LEU A 348 -29.34 26.61 14.69
CA LEU A 348 -28.33 26.64 13.63
C LEU A 348 -28.93 27.09 12.28
N ALA A 349 -30.13 26.63 11.93
CA ALA A 349 -30.83 27.06 10.73
C ALA A 349 -31.16 28.57 10.77
N ASP A 350 -31.62 29.08 11.92
CA ASP A 350 -31.83 30.52 12.14
C ASP A 350 -30.52 31.33 12.02
N ALA A 351 -29.39 30.74 12.42
CA ALA A 351 -28.05 31.30 12.23
C ALA A 351 -27.50 31.13 10.79
N GLY A 352 -28.28 30.54 9.88
CA GLY A 352 -27.96 30.41 8.47
C GLY A 352 -27.25 29.11 8.07
N VAL A 353 -27.20 28.08 8.93
CA VAL A 353 -26.65 26.77 8.57
C VAL A 353 -27.57 26.06 7.57
N GLY A 354 -26.96 25.57 6.48
CA GLY A 354 -27.63 24.83 5.42
C GLY A 354 -26.62 24.17 4.47
N PRO A 355 -27.08 23.61 3.34
CA PRO A 355 -26.21 23.00 2.33
C PRO A 355 -25.08 23.93 1.88
N GLY A 356 -23.83 23.48 2.06
CA GLY A 356 -22.63 24.22 1.67
C GLY A 356 -22.09 25.19 2.72
N VAL A 357 -22.74 25.29 3.89
CA VAL A 357 -22.22 26.07 5.02
C VAL A 357 -21.33 25.20 5.89
N ASN A 358 -20.08 25.64 6.08
CA ASN A 358 -19.11 24.99 6.95
C ASN A 358 -19.26 25.52 8.38
N VAL A 359 -19.31 24.62 9.36
CA VAL A 359 -19.55 24.95 10.78
C VAL A 359 -18.41 24.46 11.64
N LEU A 360 -17.77 25.35 12.41
CA LEU A 360 -16.77 24.96 13.39
C LEU A 360 -17.44 24.36 14.63
N ILE A 361 -17.00 23.17 15.05
CA ILE A 361 -17.42 22.54 16.32
C ILE A 361 -16.44 22.94 17.43
N ALA A 362 -16.74 24.03 18.14
CA ALA A 362 -15.97 24.51 19.29
C ALA A 362 -16.45 23.84 20.58
N HIS A 363 -16.27 22.52 20.65
CA HIS A 363 -16.61 21.70 21.81
C HIS A 363 -15.38 20.92 22.30
N ALA A 364 -15.27 20.75 23.62
CA ALA A 364 -14.53 19.63 24.17
C ALA A 364 -15.33 18.34 23.95
N ARG A 365 -14.65 17.19 23.97
CA ARG A 365 -15.29 15.87 23.89
C ARG A 365 -16.33 15.73 25.01
N SER A 366 -17.60 15.64 24.62
CA SER A 366 -18.77 15.59 25.53
C SER A 366 -20.02 15.12 24.77
N ALA A 367 -21.13 14.87 25.46
CA ALA A 367 -22.40 14.58 24.78
C ALA A 367 -22.88 15.77 23.92
N GLY A 368 -22.59 17.00 24.34
CA GLY A 368 -22.86 18.22 23.57
C GLY A 368 -22.09 18.29 22.25
N GLU A 369 -20.87 17.74 22.17
CA GLU A 369 -20.12 17.61 20.90
C GLU A 369 -20.93 16.78 19.89
N LEU A 370 -21.46 15.64 20.32
CA LEU A 370 -22.25 14.72 19.48
C LEU A 370 -23.55 15.37 19.00
N VAL A 371 -24.26 16.05 19.90
CA VAL A 371 -25.49 16.79 19.56
C VAL A 371 -25.20 17.88 18.54
N SER A 372 -24.12 18.65 18.72
CA SER A 372 -23.71 19.70 17.78
C SER A 372 -23.36 19.15 16.40
N VAL A 373 -22.61 18.05 16.33
CA VAL A 373 -22.31 17.37 15.06
C VAL A 373 -23.59 16.93 14.36
N LEU A 374 -24.48 16.24 15.05
CA LEU A 374 -25.73 15.75 14.46
C LEU A 374 -26.67 16.90 14.04
N ALA A 375 -26.71 18.01 14.79
CA ALA A 375 -27.51 19.18 14.47
C ALA A 375 -27.00 19.92 13.22
N VAL A 376 -25.69 20.01 13.03
CA VAL A 376 -25.10 20.53 11.78
C VAL A 376 -25.49 19.64 10.60
N LEU A 377 -25.34 18.31 10.73
CA LEU A 377 -25.70 17.35 9.69
C LEU A 377 -27.21 17.37 9.39
N ARG A 378 -28.05 17.52 10.41
CA ARG A 378 -29.51 17.69 10.30
C ARG A 378 -29.89 18.88 9.43
N CYS A 379 -29.13 19.97 9.50
CA CYS A 379 -29.33 21.17 8.67
C CYS A 379 -28.79 21.00 7.24
N GLY A 380 -28.07 19.91 6.94
CA GLY A 380 -27.32 19.74 5.70
C GLY A 380 -26.01 20.54 5.65
N GLY A 381 -25.56 21.08 6.79
CA GLY A 381 -24.27 21.75 6.91
C GLY A 381 -23.11 20.76 6.98
N THR A 382 -21.90 21.26 6.80
CA THR A 382 -20.65 20.48 6.87
C THR A 382 -19.91 20.85 8.15
N TYR A 383 -19.72 19.90 9.07
CA TYR A 383 -18.94 20.20 10.27
C TYR A 383 -17.43 20.18 9.97
N VAL A 384 -16.70 21.13 10.55
CA VAL A 384 -15.26 21.23 10.42
C VAL A 384 -14.64 20.75 11.72
N ALA A 385 -13.96 19.61 11.64
CA ALA A 385 -13.26 19.04 12.77
C ALA A 385 -11.87 19.66 12.92
N PHE A 386 -11.54 20.12 14.12
CA PHE A 386 -10.23 20.67 14.45
C PHE A 386 -9.85 20.32 15.90
N ASP A 387 -8.56 20.34 16.18
CA ASP A 387 -8.06 20.19 17.55
C ASP A 387 -8.00 21.57 18.17
N ALA A 388 -8.86 21.82 19.16
CA ALA A 388 -8.93 23.10 19.85
C ALA A 388 -7.56 23.46 20.48
N GLU A 389 -6.76 22.48 20.90
CA GLU A 389 -5.45 22.70 21.51
C GLU A 389 -4.32 22.90 20.50
N ALA A 390 -4.63 22.93 19.19
CA ALA A 390 -3.66 23.28 18.17
C ALA A 390 -3.26 24.76 18.28
N PRO A 391 -2.01 25.13 17.89
CA PRO A 391 -1.59 26.52 17.91
C PRO A 391 -2.49 27.43 17.07
N ASP A 392 -2.74 28.65 17.56
CA ASP A 392 -3.61 29.65 16.92
C ASP A 392 -3.25 29.90 15.45
N ASP A 393 -1.96 30.02 15.12
CA ASP A 393 -1.49 30.19 13.73
C ASP A 393 -1.92 29.04 12.81
N ARG A 394 -1.94 27.81 13.35
CA ARG A 394 -2.39 26.63 12.61
C ARG A 394 -3.90 26.66 12.44
N LEU A 395 -4.64 27.00 13.48
CA LEU A 395 -6.10 27.13 13.44
C LEU A 395 -6.54 28.22 12.46
N GLN A 396 -5.91 29.39 12.47
CA GLN A 396 -6.18 30.47 11.52
C GLN A 396 -5.99 30.01 10.06
N ARG A 397 -4.91 29.28 9.76
CA ARG A 397 -4.69 28.70 8.42
C ARG A 397 -5.77 27.69 8.05
N MET A 398 -6.16 26.82 8.98
CA MET A 398 -7.23 25.85 8.77
C MET A 398 -8.56 26.55 8.50
N PHE A 399 -8.92 27.56 9.30
CA PHE A 399 -10.18 28.31 9.15
C PHE A 399 -10.19 29.17 7.89
N SER A 400 -9.05 29.70 7.46
CA SER A 400 -8.91 30.38 6.17
C SER A 400 -9.28 29.46 5.00
N THR A 401 -8.82 28.19 5.04
CA THR A 401 -9.15 27.19 4.01
C THR A 401 -10.58 26.68 4.14
N ALA A 402 -11.06 26.43 5.37
CA ALA A 402 -12.40 25.90 5.62
C ALA A 402 -13.50 26.94 5.36
N ASN A 403 -13.21 28.24 5.48
CA ASN A 403 -14.18 29.33 5.33
C ASN A 403 -15.51 29.07 6.09
N PRO A 404 -15.47 28.94 7.42
CA PRO A 404 -16.67 28.64 8.21
C PRO A 404 -17.64 29.82 8.23
N GLY A 405 -18.94 29.52 8.17
CA GLY A 405 -20.01 30.51 8.33
C GLY A 405 -20.54 30.61 9.77
N VAL A 406 -20.42 29.53 10.55
CA VAL A 406 -20.95 29.44 11.91
C VAL A 406 -19.97 28.73 12.83
N ILE A 407 -19.96 29.13 14.10
CA ILE A 407 -19.28 28.45 15.21
C ILE A 407 -20.37 27.97 16.18
N VAL A 408 -20.35 26.69 16.52
CA VAL A 408 -21.22 26.12 17.55
C VAL A 408 -20.38 25.54 18.70
N GLY A 409 -20.76 25.84 19.93
CA GLY A 409 -20.03 25.37 21.12
C GLY A 409 -20.88 25.42 22.38
N GLY A 410 -20.62 24.55 23.35
CA GLY A 410 -21.32 24.50 24.64
C GLY A 410 -20.66 25.34 25.73
N ASP A 411 -19.38 25.72 25.54
CA ASP A 411 -18.63 26.56 26.46
C ASP A 411 -18.33 27.93 25.79
N PRO A 412 -18.92 29.03 26.30
CA PRO A 412 -18.64 30.38 25.81
C PRO A 412 -17.15 30.74 25.83
N VAL A 413 -16.36 30.22 26.79
CA VAL A 413 -14.92 30.53 26.89
C VAL A 413 -14.16 29.98 25.69
N MET A 414 -14.43 28.74 25.30
CA MET A 414 -13.81 28.14 24.11
C MET A 414 -14.24 28.86 22.83
N VAL A 415 -15.52 29.19 22.72
CA VAL A 415 -16.06 29.94 21.57
C VAL A 415 -15.40 31.31 21.44
N ASP A 416 -15.25 32.06 22.53
CA ASP A 416 -14.61 33.37 22.56
C ASP A 416 -13.10 33.31 22.25
N ARG A 417 -12.43 32.18 22.53
CA ARG A 417 -11.04 31.93 22.12
C ARG A 417 -10.92 31.65 20.61
N ILE A 418 -11.86 30.87 20.05
CA ILE A 418 -11.81 30.42 18.66
C ILE A 418 -12.30 31.49 17.68
N ARG A 419 -13.33 32.26 18.05
CA ARG A 419 -13.95 33.27 17.17
C ARG A 419 -12.95 34.27 16.57
N PRO A 420 -11.99 34.85 17.31
CA PRO A 420 -11.02 35.80 16.77
C PRO A 420 -10.04 35.18 15.75
N LEU A 421 -9.92 33.86 15.70
CA LEU A 421 -9.04 33.15 14.76
C LEU A 421 -9.69 32.96 13.38
N CYS A 422 -11.00 33.22 13.27
CA CYS A 422 -11.71 33.15 11.99
C CYS A 422 -11.43 34.43 11.18
N PRO A 423 -10.88 34.33 9.96
CA PRO A 423 -10.59 35.51 9.14
C PRO A 423 -11.84 36.14 8.50
N PHE A 424 -13.01 35.50 8.63
CA PHE A 424 -14.28 35.93 8.06
C PHE A 424 -15.33 36.10 9.17
N PRO A 425 -16.38 36.92 8.97
CA PRO A 425 -17.50 36.99 9.90
C PRO A 425 -18.18 35.63 10.05
N CYS A 426 -18.27 35.12 11.28
CA CYS A 426 -18.97 33.88 11.61
C CYS A 426 -20.06 34.16 12.64
N ALA A 427 -21.27 33.63 12.42
CA ALA A 427 -22.28 33.61 13.48
C ALA A 427 -21.87 32.65 14.60
N THR A 428 -22.36 32.90 15.81
CA THR A 428 -22.04 32.07 16.98
C THR A 428 -23.33 31.53 17.58
N VAL A 429 -23.39 30.23 17.80
CA VAL A 429 -24.50 29.54 18.48
C VAL A 429 -23.95 28.83 19.71
N ILE A 430 -24.51 29.14 20.88
CA ILE A 430 -24.20 28.41 22.11
C ILE A 430 -25.17 27.24 22.23
N ALA A 431 -24.63 26.02 22.25
CA ALA A 431 -25.40 24.81 22.42
C ALA A 431 -25.85 24.69 23.89
N PRO A 432 -27.15 24.51 24.17
CA PRO A 432 -27.62 24.27 25.53
C PRO A 432 -27.21 22.86 26.01
N ASP A 433 -27.38 22.60 27.31
CA ASP A 433 -27.24 21.24 27.84
C ASP A 433 -28.21 20.28 27.10
N PRO A 434 -27.73 19.13 26.61
CA PRO A 434 -28.59 18.14 25.95
C PRO A 434 -29.83 17.72 26.79
N LEU A 435 -29.72 17.72 28.13
CA LEU A 435 -30.79 17.35 29.06
C LEU A 435 -31.74 18.50 29.40
N ASP A 436 -31.38 19.76 29.12
CA ASP A 436 -32.28 20.93 29.25
C ASP A 436 -33.38 20.96 28.16
N ALA A 437 -33.56 19.81 27.50
CA ALA A 437 -34.70 19.46 26.67
C ALA A 437 -36.01 19.51 27.44
N GLY A 438 -36.61 20.68 27.62
CA GLY A 438 -38.01 20.76 28.05
C GLY A 438 -38.90 19.90 27.14
N ASP A 439 -39.95 19.29 27.71
CA ASP A 439 -40.96 18.44 27.04
C ASP A 439 -41.70 19.20 25.93
N THR A 440 -41.01 19.47 24.82
CA THR A 440 -41.54 20.19 23.66
C THR A 440 -41.73 19.19 22.52
N GLU A 441 -42.98 18.86 22.23
CA GLU A 441 -43.33 18.09 21.04
C GLU A 441 -43.18 18.98 19.79
N GLY A 442 -42.02 18.90 19.13
CA GLY A 442 -41.76 19.49 17.81
C GLY A 442 -40.54 20.42 17.75
N PRO A 443 -40.06 20.78 16.55
CA PRO A 443 -38.97 21.72 16.38
C PRO A 443 -39.45 23.13 16.73
N VAL A 444 -39.16 23.55 17.94
CA VAL A 444 -39.43 24.89 18.45
C VAL A 444 -38.14 25.70 18.34
N GLY A 445 -38.15 26.75 17.51
CA GLY A 445 -37.02 27.68 17.36
C GLY A 445 -36.77 28.50 18.63
N ALA A 446 -35.71 29.30 18.63
CA ALA A 446 -35.22 30.03 19.81
C ALA A 446 -36.26 30.93 20.52
N GLU A 447 -37.37 31.27 19.84
CA GLU A 447 -38.46 32.10 20.36
C GLU A 447 -39.83 31.38 20.48
N GLY A 448 -39.89 30.05 20.46
CA GLY A 448 -41.18 29.36 20.52
C GLY A 448 -41.85 29.18 19.14
N ARG A 449 -41.18 29.55 18.04
CA ARG A 449 -41.72 29.48 16.67
C ARG A 449 -41.59 28.08 16.08
N ALA A 450 -42.63 27.64 15.37
CA ALA A 450 -42.56 26.43 14.55
C ALA A 450 -41.53 26.63 13.43
N VAL A 451 -40.52 25.76 13.38
CA VAL A 451 -39.47 25.78 12.36
C VAL A 451 -40.01 25.15 11.08
N ALA A 452 -39.73 25.75 9.92
CA ALA A 452 -40.08 25.15 8.64
C ALA A 452 -39.35 23.78 8.50
N PRO A 453 -39.98 22.75 7.90
CA PRO A 453 -39.32 21.47 7.69
C PRO A 453 -38.03 21.66 6.89
N LEU A 454 -36.89 21.31 7.50
CA LEU A 454 -35.60 21.31 6.82
C LEU A 454 -35.62 20.29 5.67
N PRO A 455 -35.05 20.62 4.50
CA PRO A 455 -35.07 19.74 3.33
C PRO A 455 -34.25 18.45 3.57
N PRO A 456 -34.47 17.40 2.77
CA PRO A 456 -33.62 16.21 2.78
C PRO A 456 -32.15 16.56 2.48
N VAL A 457 -31.23 15.86 3.13
CA VAL A 457 -29.79 16.02 2.91
C VAL A 457 -29.38 15.20 1.70
N ASP A 458 -28.56 15.78 0.83
CA ASP A 458 -27.98 15.11 -0.32
C ASP A 458 -26.75 14.27 0.12
N PRO A 459 -26.78 12.93 -0.02
CA PRO A 459 -25.70 12.03 0.41
C PRO A 459 -24.34 12.33 -0.24
N ASP A 460 -24.32 12.96 -1.41
CA ASP A 460 -23.11 13.34 -2.14
C ASP A 460 -22.50 14.66 -1.66
N ARG A 461 -23.17 15.39 -0.75
CA ARG A 461 -22.61 16.58 -0.09
C ARG A 461 -21.69 16.20 1.05
N ALA A 462 -20.76 17.12 1.35
CA ALA A 462 -19.81 16.95 2.44
C ALA A 462 -20.53 16.88 3.79
N ALA A 463 -20.36 15.78 4.51
CA ALA A 463 -20.72 15.67 5.92
C ALA A 463 -19.70 16.43 6.79
N TYR A 464 -18.41 16.29 6.47
CA TYR A 464 -17.35 16.94 7.23
C TYR A 464 -16.11 17.33 6.45
N ILE A 465 -15.35 18.22 7.06
CA ILE A 465 -13.98 18.56 6.69
C ILE A 465 -13.05 18.16 7.83
N THR A 466 -12.01 17.40 7.51
CA THR A 466 -10.88 17.15 8.42
C THR A 466 -9.57 17.53 7.76
N PHE A 467 -8.56 17.83 8.55
CA PHE A 467 -7.27 18.29 8.06
C PHE A 467 -6.18 17.24 8.25
N THR A 468 -5.48 16.94 7.17
CA THR A 468 -4.28 16.09 7.19
C THR A 468 -3.01 16.93 6.98
N SER A 469 -1.86 16.39 7.35
CA SER A 469 -0.56 16.99 7.07
C SER A 469 -0.35 17.11 5.55
N GLY A 470 0.31 18.18 5.11
CA GLY A 470 0.51 18.47 3.69
C GLY A 470 1.99 18.62 3.33
N SER A 471 2.44 17.97 2.26
CA SER A 471 3.84 18.00 1.81
C SER A 471 4.41 19.39 1.51
N THR A 472 3.56 20.38 1.20
CA THR A 472 3.93 21.80 1.01
C THR A 472 3.99 22.60 2.31
N GLY A 473 3.74 21.95 3.45
CA GLY A 473 3.60 22.58 4.75
C GLY A 473 2.23 23.25 5.01
N VAL A 474 1.28 23.17 4.07
CA VAL A 474 -0.10 23.64 4.26
C VAL A 474 -1.00 22.44 4.55
N PRO A 475 -1.77 22.41 5.66
CA PRO A 475 -2.69 21.32 5.94
C PRO A 475 -3.72 21.12 4.82
N LYS A 476 -3.93 19.87 4.41
CA LYS A 476 -4.90 19.50 3.37
C LYS A 476 -6.28 19.32 3.98
N ALA A 477 -7.28 20.06 3.52
CA ALA A 477 -8.66 19.97 3.98
C ALA A 477 -9.42 18.90 3.20
N VAL A 478 -9.57 17.69 3.74
CA VAL A 478 -10.27 16.57 3.11
C VAL A 478 -11.79 16.73 3.29
N ARG A 479 -12.54 16.85 2.19
CA ARG A 479 -14.02 16.89 2.23
C ARG A 479 -14.60 15.51 2.08
N VAL A 480 -15.32 15.03 3.09
CA VAL A 480 -15.89 13.68 3.10
C VAL A 480 -17.41 13.73 2.99
N PRO A 481 -18.02 13.04 2.01
CA PRO A 481 -19.46 13.07 1.83
C PRO A 481 -20.23 12.16 2.79
N HIS A 482 -21.52 12.42 2.99
CA HIS A 482 -22.40 11.59 3.83
C HIS A 482 -22.36 10.12 3.42
N ARG A 483 -22.47 9.82 2.11
CA ARG A 483 -22.43 8.45 1.59
C ARG A 483 -21.18 7.67 2.01
N ALA A 484 -20.05 8.36 2.18
CA ALA A 484 -18.80 7.73 2.56
C ALA A 484 -18.81 7.27 4.02
N VAL A 485 -19.42 8.07 4.90
CA VAL A 485 -19.65 7.70 6.30
C VAL A 485 -20.68 6.59 6.39
N VAL A 486 -21.78 6.67 5.64
CA VAL A 486 -22.80 5.59 5.60
C VAL A 486 -22.17 4.28 5.15
N ARG A 487 -21.34 4.29 4.10
CA ARG A 487 -20.58 3.12 3.64
C ARG A 487 -19.70 2.52 4.72
N LEU A 488 -19.07 3.37 5.54
CA LEU A 488 -18.22 2.92 6.64
C LEU A 488 -19.02 2.22 7.75
N VAL A 489 -20.19 2.74 8.11
CA VAL A 489 -20.88 2.35 9.35
C VAL A 489 -22.00 1.32 9.18
N ARG A 490 -22.46 1.08 7.96
CA ARG A 490 -23.68 0.29 7.70
C ARG A 490 -23.46 -1.22 7.75
N ASP A 491 -22.26 -1.71 7.43
CA ASP A 491 -22.02 -3.15 7.27
C ASP A 491 -21.61 -3.83 8.60
N PRO A 492 -22.45 -4.71 9.18
CA PRO A 492 -22.12 -5.41 10.41
C PRO A 492 -21.02 -6.47 10.23
N ALA A 493 -20.66 -6.86 9.00
CA ALA A 493 -19.54 -7.74 8.75
C ALA A 493 -18.20 -7.06 9.07
N HIS A 494 -18.11 -5.75 8.83
CA HIS A 494 -16.95 -4.93 9.17
C HIS A 494 -16.88 -4.62 10.68
N VAL A 495 -17.98 -4.15 11.27
CA VAL A 495 -18.06 -3.82 12.69
C VAL A 495 -19.48 -3.95 13.20
N ARG A 496 -19.70 -4.67 14.31
CA ARG A 496 -21.03 -4.79 14.91
C ARG A 496 -21.21 -3.72 15.98
N CYS A 497 -22.10 -2.77 15.74
CA CYS A 497 -22.47 -1.70 16.68
C CYS A 497 -23.99 -1.60 16.88
N GLY A 498 -24.67 -2.75 16.82
CA GLY A 498 -26.12 -2.82 16.96
C GLY A 498 -26.63 -2.79 18.41
N PRO A 499 -27.90 -3.15 18.65
CA PRO A 499 -28.48 -3.24 19.98
C PRO A 499 -27.61 -4.02 20.99
N GLY A 500 -27.32 -3.39 22.13
CA GLY A 500 -26.52 -3.99 23.20
C GLY A 500 -25.01 -3.88 23.01
N GLU A 501 -24.55 -3.21 21.95
CA GLU A 501 -23.16 -2.80 21.79
C GLU A 501 -22.95 -1.37 22.31
N ARG A 502 -21.83 -1.18 23.00
CA ARG A 502 -21.41 0.08 23.64
C ARG A 502 -20.04 0.47 23.11
N MET A 503 -19.98 1.54 22.33
CA MET A 503 -18.75 2.02 21.70
C MET A 503 -18.12 3.11 22.55
N LEU A 504 -16.82 2.98 22.84
CA LEU A 504 -16.06 4.06 23.45
C LEU A 504 -15.85 5.21 22.46
N ARG A 505 -16.18 6.44 22.88
CA ARG A 505 -15.81 7.67 22.19
C ARG A 505 -14.52 8.23 22.80
N PHE A 506 -13.40 7.96 22.13
CA PHE A 506 -12.05 8.28 22.58
C PHE A 506 -11.26 9.19 21.61
N ALA A 507 -11.39 9.01 20.31
CA ALA A 507 -10.58 9.76 19.36
C ALA A 507 -10.81 11.29 19.46
N PRO A 508 -9.83 12.16 19.17
CA PRO A 508 -10.15 13.57 18.93
C PRO A 508 -11.12 13.68 17.73
N LEU A 509 -12.06 14.64 17.74
CA LEU A 509 -12.96 14.85 16.58
C LEU A 509 -12.16 15.19 15.30
N ALA A 510 -11.02 15.88 15.47
CA ALA A 510 -10.05 16.17 14.41
C ALA A 510 -9.42 14.94 13.75
N PHE A 511 -9.59 13.75 14.34
CA PHE A 511 -9.11 12.50 13.79
C PHE A 511 -10.30 11.70 13.25
N ASP A 512 -10.16 11.18 12.02
CA ASP A 512 -11.22 10.47 11.30
C ASP A 512 -11.69 9.19 12.02
N ALA A 513 -10.90 8.64 12.95
CA ALA A 513 -11.36 7.58 13.86
C ALA A 513 -12.67 7.91 14.60
N SER A 514 -12.87 9.18 14.95
CA SER A 514 -14.10 9.64 15.59
C SER A 514 -15.34 9.35 14.75
N THR A 515 -15.25 9.29 13.42
CA THR A 515 -16.44 9.06 12.58
C THR A 515 -17.06 7.69 12.82
N LEU A 516 -16.25 6.65 13.06
CA LEU A 516 -16.81 5.34 13.41
C LEU A 516 -17.32 5.33 14.85
N GLU A 517 -16.58 5.93 15.78
CA GLU A 517 -16.96 5.96 17.20
C GLU A 517 -18.31 6.66 17.43
N LEU A 518 -18.59 7.75 16.69
CA LEU A 518 -19.88 8.44 16.75
C LEU A 518 -20.97 7.69 15.98
N PHE A 519 -20.75 7.46 14.68
CA PHE A 519 -21.86 7.14 13.78
C PHE A 519 -22.17 5.64 13.72
N ALA A 520 -21.20 4.75 13.96
CA ALA A 520 -21.46 3.31 13.94
C ALA A 520 -22.49 2.85 14.98
N PRO A 521 -22.37 3.19 16.27
CA PRO A 521 -23.40 2.84 17.26
C PRO A 521 -24.74 3.54 16.99
N LEU A 522 -24.73 4.86 16.77
CA LEU A 522 -25.96 5.65 16.66
C LEU A 522 -26.80 5.30 15.42
N ALA A 523 -26.15 4.97 14.30
CA ALA A 523 -26.84 4.60 13.08
C ALA A 523 -27.33 3.14 13.07
N ASN A 524 -26.90 2.30 14.03
CA ASN A 524 -27.24 0.88 14.10
C ASN A 524 -27.98 0.48 15.39
N GLY A 525 -28.25 1.40 16.31
CA GLY A 525 -28.98 1.12 17.55
C GLY A 525 -28.14 0.73 18.75
N GLY A 526 -26.81 0.87 18.69
CA GLY A 526 -25.93 0.78 19.87
C GLY A 526 -25.95 2.07 20.70
N SER A 527 -25.04 2.18 21.66
CA SER A 527 -24.81 3.40 22.42
C SER A 527 -23.35 3.85 22.36
N VAL A 528 -23.13 5.13 22.64
CA VAL A 528 -21.80 5.76 22.74
C VAL A 528 -21.51 6.10 24.19
N ASP A 529 -20.40 5.60 24.73
CA ASP A 529 -19.87 5.99 26.04
C ASP A 529 -18.73 7.01 25.84
N VAL A 530 -18.98 8.27 26.23
CA VAL A 530 -18.09 9.42 26.00
C VAL A 530 -17.08 9.52 27.13
N LEU A 531 -15.81 9.32 26.79
CA LEU A 531 -14.71 9.57 27.72
C LEU A 531 -14.58 11.09 27.95
N PRO A 532 -14.30 11.55 29.19
CA PRO A 532 -13.91 12.92 29.48
C PRO A 532 -12.83 13.46 28.52
N HIS A 533 -12.81 14.78 28.34
CA HIS A 533 -11.84 15.44 27.47
C HIS A 533 -10.38 15.18 27.86
N GLU A 534 -10.10 15.09 29.16
CA GLU A 534 -8.76 14.85 29.71
C GLU A 534 -8.12 13.58 29.12
N LEU A 535 -6.82 13.66 28.82
CA LEU A 535 -6.08 12.52 28.30
C LEU A 535 -5.85 11.51 29.44
N PRO A 536 -6.47 10.32 29.39
CA PRO A 536 -6.33 9.35 30.46
C PRO A 536 -4.96 8.67 30.39
N SER A 537 -4.43 8.28 31.53
CA SER A 537 -3.48 7.19 31.63
C SER A 537 -4.12 5.87 31.16
N SER A 538 -3.29 4.85 30.88
CA SER A 538 -3.82 3.53 30.52
C SER A 538 -4.66 2.89 31.63
N GLY A 539 -4.42 3.24 32.90
CA GLY A 539 -5.20 2.77 34.05
C GLY A 539 -6.58 3.42 34.09
N GLU A 540 -6.63 4.76 34.02
CA GLU A 540 -7.91 5.51 34.01
C GLU A 540 -8.78 5.11 32.80
N LEU A 541 -8.17 4.88 31.64
CA LEU A 541 -8.90 4.38 30.48
C LEU A 541 -9.47 2.97 30.72
N ALA A 542 -8.71 2.09 31.38
CA ALA A 542 -9.17 0.75 31.70
C ALA A 542 -10.33 0.76 32.69
N GLU A 543 -10.25 1.59 33.73
CA GLU A 543 -11.32 1.79 34.71
C GLU A 543 -12.60 2.27 34.03
N PHE A 544 -12.51 3.29 33.18
CA PHE A 544 -13.66 3.79 32.42
C PHE A 544 -14.31 2.70 31.57
N ILE A 545 -13.51 1.93 30.81
CA ILE A 545 -14.00 0.84 29.95
C ILE A 545 -14.78 -0.20 30.77
N GLN A 546 -14.27 -0.56 31.96
CA GLN A 546 -14.91 -1.54 32.84
C GLN A 546 -16.19 -0.99 33.50
N GLU A 547 -16.13 0.22 34.05
CA GLU A 547 -17.26 0.86 34.73
C GLU A 547 -18.47 1.03 33.79
N HIS A 548 -18.20 1.42 32.55
CA HIS A 548 -19.24 1.68 31.55
C HIS A 548 -19.66 0.41 30.79
N GLY A 549 -18.94 -0.70 30.97
CA GLY A 549 -19.22 -1.97 30.30
C GLY A 549 -19.07 -1.88 28.78
N VAL A 550 -18.06 -1.13 28.31
CA VAL A 550 -17.79 -0.92 26.89
C VAL A 550 -17.56 -2.27 26.18
N THR A 551 -18.20 -2.47 25.03
CA THR A 551 -18.11 -3.72 24.26
C THR A 551 -17.32 -3.59 22.96
N VAL A 552 -17.18 -2.38 22.43
CA VAL A 552 -16.48 -2.09 21.18
C VAL A 552 -15.44 -0.98 21.40
N LEU A 553 -14.20 -1.27 20.99
CA LEU A 553 -13.10 -0.32 21.04
C LEU A 553 -12.55 -0.06 19.63
N TRP A 554 -12.26 1.20 19.32
CA TRP A 554 -11.31 1.57 18.29
C TRP A 554 -10.05 2.10 18.97
N LEU A 555 -8.89 1.50 18.71
CA LEU A 555 -7.60 2.00 19.21
C LEU A 555 -6.60 2.19 18.06
N THR A 556 -5.70 3.16 18.15
CA THR A 556 -4.54 3.16 17.25
C THR A 556 -3.63 1.98 17.59
N ALA A 557 -2.87 1.45 16.64
CA ALA A 557 -1.98 0.31 16.86
C ALA A 557 -1.02 0.54 18.04
N GLY A 558 -0.55 1.77 18.23
CA GLY A 558 0.29 2.16 19.36
C GLY A 558 -0.44 2.13 20.71
N LEU A 559 -1.68 2.65 20.77
CA LEU A 559 -2.49 2.64 21.99
C LEU A 559 -2.98 1.23 22.33
N PHE A 560 -3.41 0.46 21.33
CA PHE A 560 -3.76 -0.95 21.46
C PHE A 560 -2.64 -1.73 22.14
N ARG A 561 -1.41 -1.60 21.64
CA ARG A 561 -0.23 -2.24 22.22
C ARG A 561 -0.04 -1.84 23.69
N LEU A 562 -0.09 -0.54 23.97
CA LEU A 562 0.08 0.01 25.32
C LEU A 562 -0.96 -0.57 26.29
N MET A 563 -2.23 -0.63 25.86
CA MET A 563 -3.32 -1.18 26.66
C MET A 563 -3.16 -2.68 26.90
N VAL A 564 -2.77 -3.46 25.89
CA VAL A 564 -2.51 -4.91 26.05
C VAL A 564 -1.35 -5.16 27.02
N ASP A 565 -0.28 -4.37 26.92
CA ASP A 565 0.92 -4.57 27.74
C ASP A 565 0.74 -4.08 29.19
N LEU A 566 0.08 -2.94 29.41
CA LEU A 566 0.01 -2.28 30.73
C LEU A 566 -1.33 -2.43 31.45
N ALA A 567 -2.44 -2.54 30.71
CA ALA A 567 -3.78 -2.58 31.28
C ALA A 567 -4.66 -3.66 30.62
N PRO A 568 -4.21 -4.93 30.54
CA PRO A 568 -4.95 -5.97 29.82
C PRO A 568 -6.34 -6.26 30.40
N HIS A 569 -6.56 -5.95 31.68
CA HIS A 569 -7.86 -6.09 32.33
C HIS A 569 -8.94 -5.20 31.71
N ALA A 570 -8.58 -4.11 31.02
CA ALA A 570 -9.50 -3.25 30.28
C ALA A 570 -10.36 -4.03 29.29
N PHE A 571 -9.83 -5.12 28.72
CA PHE A 571 -10.52 -5.88 27.68
C PHE A 571 -11.52 -6.92 28.22
N ALA A 572 -11.65 -7.07 29.55
CA ALA A 572 -12.66 -7.95 30.10
C ALA A 572 -14.07 -7.44 29.76
N GLY A 573 -14.92 -8.26 29.14
CA GLY A 573 -16.25 -7.85 28.68
C GLY A 573 -16.28 -7.13 27.32
N VAL A 574 -15.13 -6.72 26.79
CA VAL A 574 -15.01 -6.21 25.42
C VAL A 574 -15.20 -7.36 24.44
N ARG A 575 -16.06 -7.17 23.44
CA ARG A 575 -16.37 -8.17 22.41
C ARG A 575 -15.55 -7.97 21.14
N GLN A 576 -15.23 -6.71 20.82
CA GLN A 576 -14.62 -6.33 19.56
C GLN A 576 -13.60 -5.20 19.77
N VAL A 577 -12.40 -5.37 19.21
CA VAL A 577 -11.35 -4.33 19.20
C VAL A 577 -10.91 -4.10 17.77
N LEU A 578 -11.16 -2.92 17.24
CA LEU A 578 -10.56 -2.45 15.99
C LEU A 578 -9.25 -1.75 16.31
N THR A 579 -8.21 -2.06 15.55
CA THR A 579 -6.88 -1.48 15.72
C THR A 579 -6.23 -1.18 14.39
N GLY A 580 -5.63 0.01 14.26
CA GLY A 580 -5.11 0.47 12.98
C GLY A 580 -4.35 1.80 13.04
N GLY A 581 -4.21 2.46 11.89
CA GLY A 581 -3.48 3.73 11.77
C GLY A 581 -1.95 3.58 11.71
N ASP A 582 -1.40 2.41 12.01
CA ASP A 582 -0.02 1.99 11.79
C ASP A 582 0.04 0.45 11.65
N VAL A 583 1.23 -0.13 11.52
CA VAL A 583 1.40 -1.60 11.52
C VAL A 583 0.95 -2.17 12.87
N VAL A 584 -0.10 -2.99 12.83
CA VAL A 584 -0.66 -3.64 14.01
C VAL A 584 0.30 -4.72 14.51
N PRO A 585 0.65 -4.74 15.81
CA PRO A 585 1.66 -5.66 16.32
C PRO A 585 1.07 -7.06 16.58
N PRO A 586 1.53 -8.11 15.85
CA PRO A 586 0.90 -9.44 15.90
C PRO A 586 0.98 -10.09 17.28
N GLU A 587 2.07 -9.87 18.02
CA GLU A 587 2.27 -10.46 19.34
C GLU A 587 1.20 -10.02 20.35
N GLN A 588 0.87 -8.72 20.38
CA GLN A 588 -0.19 -8.21 21.26
C GLN A 588 -1.58 -8.68 20.81
N VAL A 589 -1.80 -8.88 19.51
CA VAL A 589 -3.05 -9.50 19.03
C VAL A 589 -3.17 -10.93 19.55
N ARG A 590 -2.11 -11.75 19.42
CA ARG A 590 -2.10 -13.13 19.92
C ARG A 590 -2.35 -13.20 21.43
N ARG A 591 -1.61 -12.41 22.22
CA ARG A 591 -1.77 -12.34 23.68
C ARG A 591 -3.19 -11.97 24.09
N LEU A 592 -3.82 -11.03 23.39
CA LEU A 592 -5.17 -10.60 23.71
C LEU A 592 -6.19 -11.73 23.43
N LEU A 593 -6.09 -12.38 22.28
CA LEU A 593 -6.95 -13.50 21.89
C LEU A 593 -6.79 -14.72 22.82
N GLU A 594 -5.56 -15.03 23.25
CA GLU A 594 -5.30 -16.09 24.22
C GLU A 594 -5.90 -15.78 25.60
N ARG A 595 -5.81 -14.52 26.04
CA ARG A 595 -6.29 -14.10 27.35
C ARG A 595 -7.82 -13.98 27.43
N TYR A 596 -8.46 -13.57 26.35
CA TYR A 596 -9.92 -13.37 26.29
C TYR A 596 -10.55 -14.13 25.12
N PRO A 597 -10.78 -15.45 25.26
CA PRO A 597 -11.46 -16.22 24.24
C PRO A 597 -12.83 -15.63 23.89
N GLY A 598 -13.10 -15.47 22.59
CA GLY A 598 -14.35 -14.88 22.08
C GLY A 598 -14.27 -13.38 21.78
N ILE A 599 -13.19 -12.69 22.15
CA ILE A 599 -12.92 -11.34 21.65
C ILE A 599 -12.53 -11.42 20.16
N ARG A 600 -13.01 -10.48 19.35
CA ARG A 600 -12.56 -10.31 17.97
C ARG A 600 -11.62 -9.11 17.87
N VAL A 601 -10.42 -9.32 17.35
CA VAL A 601 -9.50 -8.24 16.97
C VAL A 601 -9.60 -7.99 15.47
N THR A 602 -9.76 -6.75 15.06
CA THR A 602 -9.82 -6.35 13.66
C THR A 602 -8.68 -5.40 13.34
N SER A 603 -7.75 -5.83 12.49
CA SER A 603 -6.74 -4.95 11.91
C SER A 603 -7.41 -4.12 10.81
N GLY A 604 -7.45 -2.80 10.99
CA GLY A 604 -8.07 -1.86 10.07
C GLY A 604 -7.06 -0.98 9.35
N TYR A 605 -7.22 -0.84 8.03
CA TYR A 605 -6.42 0.03 7.19
C TYR A 605 -7.31 0.93 6.34
N GLY A 606 -6.99 2.22 6.30
CA GLY A 606 -7.54 3.15 5.34
C GLY A 606 -6.87 4.52 5.45
N PRO A 607 -6.76 5.26 4.34
CA PRO A 607 -6.43 6.68 4.37
C PRO A 607 -7.69 7.51 4.67
N THR A 608 -7.51 8.70 5.23
CA THR A 608 -8.59 9.68 5.45
C THR A 608 -9.36 9.99 4.17
N GLU A 609 -8.69 10.01 3.02
CA GLU A 609 -9.29 10.26 1.71
C GLU A 609 -10.24 9.15 1.20
N ASN A 610 -10.28 8.00 1.88
CA ASN A 610 -11.28 6.96 1.64
C ASN A 610 -12.09 6.61 2.90
N THR A 611 -12.22 7.60 3.79
CA THR A 611 -13.05 7.57 5.00
C THR A 611 -12.68 6.42 5.93
N THR A 612 -11.61 6.62 6.68
CA THR A 612 -11.22 5.81 7.85
C THR A 612 -10.73 4.39 7.51
N PHE A 613 -11.57 3.51 6.94
CA PHE A 613 -11.21 2.13 6.62
C PHE A 613 -11.56 1.82 5.17
N SER A 614 -10.60 1.24 4.47
CA SER A 614 -10.72 0.69 3.12
C SER A 614 -10.65 -0.84 3.16
N THR A 615 -9.80 -1.39 4.03
CA THR A 615 -9.65 -2.82 4.20
C THR A 615 -9.63 -3.21 5.68
N VAL A 616 -10.05 -4.44 5.96
CA VAL A 616 -9.96 -5.04 7.29
C VAL A 616 -9.53 -6.51 7.25
N HIS A 617 -8.88 -6.93 8.33
CA HIS A 617 -8.57 -8.32 8.62
C HIS A 617 -9.06 -8.69 10.03
N HIS A 618 -10.03 -9.59 10.11
CA HIS A 618 -10.59 -10.07 11.37
C HIS A 618 -9.83 -11.27 11.89
N LEU A 619 -9.57 -11.28 13.20
CA LEU A 619 -8.86 -12.32 13.94
C LEU A 619 -9.65 -12.63 15.21
N ASP A 620 -10.05 -13.88 15.36
CA ASP A 620 -10.72 -14.44 16.53
C ASP A 620 -10.02 -15.69 17.08
N ASP A 621 -9.04 -16.22 16.35
CA ASP A 621 -8.21 -17.36 16.73
C ASP A 621 -6.73 -16.94 16.86
N PRO A 622 -6.08 -17.13 18.03
CA PRO A 622 -4.66 -16.81 18.20
C PRO A 622 -3.73 -17.61 17.27
N SER A 623 -4.13 -18.80 16.83
CA SER A 623 -3.35 -19.63 15.90
C SER A 623 -3.34 -19.09 14.47
N ALA A 624 -4.34 -18.28 14.10
CA ALA A 624 -4.43 -17.61 12.81
C ALA A 624 -3.59 -16.32 12.73
N VAL A 625 -3.01 -15.87 13.85
CA VAL A 625 -2.22 -14.63 13.92
C VAL A 625 -0.85 -14.84 13.28
N GLU A 626 -0.68 -14.28 12.10
CA GLU A 626 0.58 -14.25 11.34
C GLU A 626 1.42 -13.00 11.63
N SER A 627 2.70 -13.04 11.26
CA SER A 627 3.63 -11.91 11.43
C SER A 627 4.46 -11.70 10.15
N PRO A 628 4.41 -10.51 9.53
CA PRO A 628 3.51 -9.38 9.82
C PRO A 628 2.05 -9.68 9.46
N LEU A 629 1.12 -8.93 10.07
CA LEU A 629 -0.30 -9.03 9.76
C LEU A 629 -0.65 -8.42 8.39
N PRO A 630 -1.62 -8.99 7.65
CA PRO A 630 -2.12 -8.38 6.43
C PRO A 630 -3.06 -7.21 6.78
N ILE A 631 -3.24 -6.29 5.84
CA ILE A 631 -4.26 -5.24 5.93
C ILE A 631 -5.65 -5.74 5.48
N GLY A 632 -5.71 -6.96 4.94
CA GLY A 632 -6.92 -7.73 4.76
C GLY A 632 -7.64 -7.49 3.43
N ARG A 633 -8.97 -7.44 3.47
CA ARG A 633 -9.83 -7.32 2.27
C ARG A 633 -10.61 -6.04 2.28
N ALA A 634 -11.05 -5.58 1.10
CA ALA A 634 -11.95 -4.44 0.97
C ALA A 634 -13.20 -4.58 1.84
N ILE A 635 -13.56 -3.50 2.54
CA ILE A 635 -14.88 -3.40 3.18
C ILE A 635 -15.97 -3.12 2.13
N ALA A 636 -17.24 -3.27 2.51
CA ALA A 636 -18.34 -3.07 1.59
C ALA A 636 -18.31 -1.66 0.94
N GLY A 637 -18.67 -1.56 -0.35
CA GLY A 637 -18.62 -0.32 -1.13
C GLY A 637 -17.22 0.23 -1.38
N THR A 638 -16.18 -0.62 -1.33
CA THR A 638 -14.78 -0.28 -1.60
C THR A 638 -14.22 -1.17 -2.71
N GLY A 639 -13.49 -0.59 -3.67
CA GLY A 639 -12.65 -1.34 -4.59
C GLY A 639 -11.16 -1.07 -4.37
N LEU A 640 -10.31 -2.04 -4.72
CA LEU A 640 -8.84 -2.01 -4.57
C LEU A 640 -8.17 -2.28 -5.91
N VAL A 641 -7.40 -1.33 -6.42
CA VAL A 641 -6.65 -1.48 -7.66
C VAL A 641 -5.16 -1.37 -7.34
N ILE A 642 -4.35 -2.35 -7.76
CA ILE A 642 -2.91 -2.36 -7.48
C ILE A 642 -2.18 -2.14 -8.80
N LEU A 643 -1.48 -1.01 -8.90
CA LEU A 643 -0.86 -0.57 -10.14
C LEU A 643 0.66 -0.48 -10.03
N ASP A 644 1.34 -0.73 -11.14
CA ASP A 644 2.77 -0.41 -11.26
C ASP A 644 2.98 1.10 -11.50
N ARG A 645 4.24 1.52 -11.69
CA ARG A 645 4.60 2.92 -11.96
C ARG A 645 4.13 3.45 -13.32
N ALA A 646 3.96 2.57 -14.30
CA ALA A 646 3.35 2.90 -15.59
C ALA A 646 1.82 3.03 -15.47
N GLY A 647 1.27 2.57 -14.35
CA GLY A 647 -0.13 2.56 -14.03
C GLY A 647 -0.92 1.46 -14.74
N GLY A 648 -0.24 0.37 -15.10
CA GLY A 648 -0.84 -0.92 -15.46
C GLY A 648 -1.12 -1.75 -14.21
N GLU A 649 -2.16 -2.58 -14.25
CA GLU A 649 -2.48 -3.48 -13.12
C GLU A 649 -1.46 -4.61 -13.01
N VAL A 650 -1.02 -4.89 -11.77
CA VAL A 650 -0.01 -5.93 -11.50
C VAL A 650 -0.67 -7.29 -11.24
N PRO A 651 -0.02 -8.42 -11.59
CA PRO A 651 -0.57 -9.75 -11.30
C PRO A 651 -0.64 -10.04 -9.78
N PRO A 652 -1.56 -10.92 -9.32
CA PRO A 652 -1.64 -11.32 -7.91
C PRO A 652 -0.28 -11.76 -7.36
N GLY A 653 0.14 -11.15 -6.25
CA GLY A 653 1.40 -11.38 -5.56
C GLY A 653 2.55 -10.46 -5.96
N ALA A 654 2.44 -9.72 -7.07
CA ALA A 654 3.38 -8.65 -7.40
C ALA A 654 3.21 -7.44 -6.48
N ILE A 655 4.28 -6.67 -6.30
CA ILE A 655 4.26 -5.42 -5.54
C ILE A 655 3.81 -4.29 -6.48
N GLY A 656 2.81 -3.52 -6.04
CA GLY A 656 2.39 -2.30 -6.72
C GLY A 656 1.83 -1.27 -5.74
N GLU A 657 1.56 -0.08 -6.23
CA GLU A 657 0.92 0.99 -5.47
C GLU A 657 -0.60 0.75 -5.38
N LEU A 658 -1.15 0.89 -4.17
CA LEU A 658 -2.56 0.74 -3.91
C LEU A 658 -3.34 2.00 -4.32
N TYR A 659 -4.43 1.77 -5.02
CA TYR A 659 -5.48 2.74 -5.32
C TYR A 659 -6.79 2.20 -4.76
N VAL A 660 -7.64 3.10 -4.28
CA VAL A 660 -8.95 2.74 -3.72
C VAL A 660 -10.07 3.43 -4.48
N THR A 661 -11.19 2.74 -4.68
CA THR A 661 -12.40 3.23 -5.36
C THR A 661 -13.65 3.07 -4.48
N GLY A 662 -14.78 3.57 -4.97
CA GLY A 662 -16.10 3.34 -4.40
C GLY A 662 -16.61 4.46 -3.50
N ALA A 663 -17.67 4.16 -2.74
CA ALA A 663 -18.47 5.16 -2.04
C ALA A 663 -17.76 5.82 -0.86
N GLY A 664 -16.64 5.27 -0.38
CA GLY A 664 -15.86 5.88 0.71
C GLY A 664 -14.95 7.03 0.29
N LEU A 665 -14.79 7.28 -1.03
CA LEU A 665 -13.92 8.35 -1.52
C LEU A 665 -14.40 9.72 -1.05
N ALA A 666 -13.46 10.49 -0.50
CA ALA A 666 -13.60 11.91 -0.27
C ALA A 666 -13.89 12.65 -1.58
N LEU A 667 -14.58 13.79 -1.48
CA LEU A 667 -14.90 14.64 -2.63
C LEU A 667 -13.63 15.24 -3.24
N ASP A 668 -12.76 15.83 -2.43
CA ASP A 668 -11.49 16.43 -2.84
C ASP A 668 -10.69 16.97 -1.64
N TYR A 669 -9.59 17.66 -1.94
CA TYR A 669 -8.97 18.61 -1.03
C TYR A 669 -9.52 20.02 -1.29
N LEU A 670 -10.26 20.59 -0.32
CA LEU A 670 -10.90 21.89 -0.45
C LEU A 670 -9.88 23.00 -0.78
N GLY A 671 -10.14 23.74 -1.86
CA GLY A 671 -9.27 24.82 -2.31
C GLY A 671 -7.94 24.37 -2.93
N MET A 672 -7.75 23.07 -3.18
CA MET A 672 -6.50 22.48 -3.65
C MET A 672 -6.71 21.61 -4.92
N PRO A 673 -7.04 22.22 -6.07
CA PRO A 673 -7.42 21.49 -7.28
C PRO A 673 -6.28 20.68 -7.89
N ASP A 674 -5.03 21.15 -7.83
CA ASP A 674 -3.88 20.43 -8.40
C ASP A 674 -3.52 19.20 -7.56
N GLN A 675 -3.52 19.33 -6.24
CA GLN A 675 -3.35 18.19 -5.32
C GLN A 675 -4.51 17.20 -5.47
N THR A 676 -5.73 17.70 -5.66
CA THR A 676 -6.90 16.85 -5.92
C THR A 676 -6.75 16.09 -7.23
N ARG A 677 -6.30 16.74 -8.31
CA ARG A 677 -6.04 16.08 -9.60
C ARG A 677 -4.92 15.05 -9.48
N ALA A 678 -3.87 15.34 -8.74
CA ALA A 678 -2.77 14.40 -8.53
C ALA A 678 -3.19 13.17 -7.73
N ALA A 679 -4.04 13.34 -6.71
CA ALA A 679 -4.47 12.25 -5.82
C ALA A 679 -5.69 11.47 -6.33
N PHE A 680 -6.64 12.14 -7.00
CA PHE A 680 -7.93 11.56 -7.41
C PHE A 680 -8.22 11.65 -8.92
N GLY A 681 -7.32 12.23 -9.72
CA GLY A 681 -7.59 12.53 -11.12
C GLY A 681 -7.39 11.35 -12.07
N ARG A 682 -6.78 10.26 -11.62
CA ARG A 682 -6.60 9.07 -12.45
C ARG A 682 -7.87 8.21 -12.38
N PRO A 683 -8.50 7.84 -13.51
CA PRO A 683 -9.59 6.88 -13.51
C PRO A 683 -9.06 5.44 -13.43
N ALA A 684 -9.87 4.53 -12.87
CA ALA A 684 -9.58 3.11 -12.85
C ALA A 684 -9.55 2.53 -14.28
N PRO A 685 -8.54 1.71 -14.66
CA PRO A 685 -8.33 1.29 -16.06
C PRO A 685 -9.54 0.65 -16.76
N ASP A 686 -10.31 -0.17 -16.05
CA ASP A 686 -11.40 -0.95 -16.67
C ASP A 686 -12.79 -0.30 -16.52
N THR A 687 -13.01 0.43 -15.43
CA THR A 687 -14.33 0.97 -15.07
C THR A 687 -14.47 2.46 -15.36
N GLY A 688 -13.35 3.18 -15.53
CA GLY A 688 -13.34 4.64 -15.61
C GLY A 688 -13.69 5.32 -14.28
N GLU A 689 -13.94 4.56 -13.21
CA GLU A 689 -14.30 5.10 -11.90
C GLU A 689 -13.17 5.96 -11.35
N ARG A 690 -13.54 7.00 -10.60
CA ARG A 690 -12.58 7.78 -9.85
C ARG A 690 -11.89 6.90 -8.81
N MET A 691 -10.57 7.01 -8.69
CA MET A 691 -9.78 6.33 -7.67
C MET A 691 -8.89 7.30 -6.91
N TYR A 692 -8.59 7.00 -5.65
CA TYR A 692 -7.62 7.71 -4.84
C TYR A 692 -6.29 6.95 -4.80
N ARG A 693 -5.20 7.64 -5.10
CA ARG A 693 -3.81 7.16 -5.00
C ARG A 693 -3.33 7.24 -3.55
N THR A 694 -3.05 6.10 -2.91
CA THR A 694 -2.73 6.09 -1.46
C THR A 694 -1.26 6.39 -1.13
N GLY A 695 -0.35 6.17 -2.08
CA GLY A 695 1.09 6.17 -1.84
C GLY A 695 1.60 4.91 -1.12
N ASP A 696 0.75 3.93 -0.84
CA ASP A 696 1.12 2.70 -0.15
C ASP A 696 1.44 1.58 -1.16
N LEU A 697 2.57 0.90 -0.96
CA LEU A 697 2.95 -0.30 -1.70
C LEU A 697 2.33 -1.52 -1.05
N VAL A 698 1.70 -2.37 -1.85
CA VAL A 698 1.01 -3.58 -1.40
C VAL A 698 1.22 -4.76 -2.35
N ARG A 699 0.88 -5.96 -1.90
CA ARG A 699 0.68 -7.14 -2.74
C ARG A 699 -0.55 -7.92 -2.33
N LEU A 700 -1.17 -8.63 -3.27
CA LEU A 700 -2.27 -9.56 -3.00
C LEU A 700 -1.73 -10.99 -2.83
N ASP A 701 -1.98 -11.64 -1.70
CA ASP A 701 -1.45 -12.98 -1.44
C ASP A 701 -2.30 -14.13 -2.03
N ALA A 702 -1.89 -15.39 -1.83
CA ALA A 702 -2.63 -16.55 -2.31
C ALA A 702 -4.02 -16.73 -1.64
N ARG A 703 -4.23 -16.12 -0.48
CA ARG A 703 -5.52 -16.08 0.23
C ARG A 703 -6.34 -14.85 -0.16
N ASP A 704 -5.93 -14.07 -1.16
CA ASP A 704 -6.57 -12.82 -1.57
C ASP A 704 -6.62 -11.76 -0.45
N LEU A 705 -5.65 -11.80 0.47
CA LEU A 705 -5.43 -10.78 1.48
C LEU A 705 -4.40 -9.79 0.96
N VAL A 706 -4.68 -8.50 1.16
CA VAL A 706 -3.74 -7.44 0.83
C VAL A 706 -2.71 -7.33 1.94
N ARG A 707 -1.43 -7.35 1.55
CA ARG A 707 -0.27 -7.20 2.42
C ARG A 707 0.39 -5.86 2.17
N PHE A 708 0.65 -5.13 3.24
CA PHE A 708 1.36 -3.86 3.20
C PHE A 708 2.87 -4.09 3.06
N MET A 709 3.49 -3.44 2.07
CA MET A 709 4.91 -3.58 1.72
C MET A 709 5.74 -2.33 2.01
N GLY A 710 5.09 -1.18 2.21
CA GLY A 710 5.76 0.09 2.50
C GLY A 710 5.06 1.29 1.86
N ARG A 711 5.77 2.41 1.74
CA ARG A 711 5.29 3.63 1.08
C ARG A 711 6.21 4.04 -0.06
N THR A 712 5.66 4.72 -1.06
CA THR A 712 6.41 5.30 -2.17
C THR A 712 7.01 6.67 -1.82
N ASP A 713 6.47 7.35 -0.81
CA ASP A 713 6.82 8.70 -0.40
C ASP A 713 7.55 8.76 0.96
N HIS A 714 7.85 9.98 1.43
CA HIS A 714 8.49 10.24 2.73
C HIS A 714 7.49 10.34 3.89
N GLN A 715 6.22 10.00 3.69
CA GLN A 715 5.26 10.03 4.78
C GLN A 715 5.54 8.90 5.76
N VAL A 716 5.38 9.20 7.03
CA VAL A 716 5.57 8.24 8.10
C VAL A 716 4.33 8.19 8.97
N LYS A 717 4.03 6.99 9.48
CA LYS A 717 3.05 6.79 10.54
C LYS A 717 3.83 6.69 11.85
N VAL A 718 3.50 7.58 12.79
CA VAL A 718 4.07 7.63 14.13
C VAL A 718 2.93 7.69 15.12
N ARG A 719 2.73 6.61 15.89
CA ARG A 719 1.67 6.50 16.92
C ARG A 719 0.25 6.74 16.35
N GLY A 720 0.02 6.30 15.12
CA GLY A 720 -1.28 6.47 14.43
C GLY A 720 -1.45 7.82 13.73
N HIS A 721 -0.54 8.78 13.91
CA HIS A 721 -0.58 10.05 13.17
C HIS A 721 0.17 9.90 11.84
N ARG A 722 -0.49 10.33 10.76
CA ARG A 722 0.12 10.48 9.44
C ARG A 722 0.87 11.80 9.38
N ILE A 723 2.19 11.72 9.19
CA ILE A 723 3.08 12.88 9.23
C ILE A 723 3.84 12.98 7.92
N GLU A 724 3.66 14.10 7.24
CA GLU A 724 4.49 14.53 6.10
C GLU A 724 5.81 15.07 6.66
N THR A 725 6.89 14.30 6.57
CA THR A 725 8.22 14.75 7.04
C THR A 725 8.67 16.04 6.37
N GLN A 726 8.24 16.26 5.12
CA GLN A 726 8.49 17.48 4.37
C GLN A 726 7.76 18.72 4.91
N GLU A 727 6.60 18.59 5.57
CA GLU A 727 5.97 19.72 6.30
C GLU A 727 6.89 20.23 7.41
N ILE A 728 7.57 19.31 8.10
CA ILE A 728 8.51 19.63 9.17
C ILE A 728 9.79 20.24 8.61
N VAL A 729 10.33 19.66 7.53
CA VAL A 729 11.50 20.22 6.82
C VAL A 729 11.22 21.64 6.33
N ALA A 730 10.08 21.87 5.68
CA ALA A 730 9.70 23.20 5.21
C ALA A 730 9.63 24.23 6.35
N ARG A 731 9.06 23.86 7.51
CA ARG A 731 9.05 24.74 8.70
C ARG A 731 10.45 24.95 9.30
N LEU A 732 11.31 23.93 9.31
CA LEU A 732 12.69 24.08 9.77
C LEU A 732 13.46 25.07 8.89
N LEU A 733 13.29 24.99 7.58
CA LEU A 733 13.96 25.86 6.60
C LEU A 733 13.49 27.32 6.63
N GLU A 734 12.36 27.62 7.28
CA GLU A 734 11.92 29.00 7.53
C GLU A 734 12.73 29.70 8.63
N HIS A 735 13.44 28.93 9.48
CA HIS A 735 14.22 29.50 10.57
C HIS A 735 15.61 29.97 10.08
N PRO A 736 16.04 31.23 10.34
CA PRO A 736 17.28 31.78 9.78
C PRO A 736 18.58 31.03 10.12
N LEU A 737 18.57 30.27 11.23
CA LEU A 737 19.72 29.47 11.67
C LEU A 737 19.85 28.12 10.95
N VAL A 738 18.85 27.69 10.17
CA VAL A 738 18.83 26.40 9.49
C VAL A 738 19.20 26.59 8.03
N ARG A 739 20.29 25.94 7.58
CA ARG A 739 20.70 25.93 6.17
C ARG A 739 20.06 24.80 5.38
N ASP A 740 19.93 23.63 6.02
CA ASP A 740 19.34 22.44 5.43
C ASP A 740 18.74 21.56 6.54
N ALA A 741 17.77 20.72 6.19
CA ALA A 741 17.14 19.83 7.15
C ALA A 741 16.59 18.56 6.49
N VAL A 742 16.67 17.46 7.23
CA VAL A 742 16.00 16.20 6.90
C VAL A 742 15.27 15.68 8.13
N VAL A 743 14.11 15.07 7.92
CA VAL A 743 13.35 14.43 9.00
C VAL A 743 13.07 12.99 8.63
N VAL A 744 13.45 12.07 9.50
CA VAL A 744 13.25 10.62 9.35
C VAL A 744 12.51 10.06 10.58
N ALA A 745 11.77 8.97 10.39
CA ALA A 745 11.25 8.19 11.50
C ALA A 745 12.26 7.08 11.84
N VAL A 746 12.66 7.02 13.11
CA VAL A 746 13.66 6.07 13.63
C VAL A 746 13.07 5.23 14.76
N GLY A 747 13.51 3.97 14.87
CA GLY A 747 12.98 3.00 15.83
C GLY A 747 12.83 1.60 15.21
N ALA A 748 13.12 0.56 15.99
CA ALA A 748 13.15 -0.83 15.51
C ALA A 748 11.78 -1.38 15.08
N ASP A 749 10.70 -0.82 15.63
CA ASP A 749 9.32 -1.18 15.31
C ASP A 749 8.42 0.07 15.25
N ALA A 750 7.20 -0.08 14.71
CA ALA A 750 6.23 1.01 14.60
C ALA A 750 5.92 1.71 15.95
N SER A 751 6.14 1.02 17.07
CA SER A 751 5.77 1.49 18.40
C SER A 751 6.84 2.35 19.09
N SER A 752 8.11 2.09 18.75
CA SER A 752 9.28 2.85 19.16
C SER A 752 9.61 3.97 18.18
N ARG A 753 8.91 4.04 17.04
CA ARG A 753 9.09 5.09 16.04
C ARG A 753 8.97 6.49 16.64
N ARG A 754 9.99 7.29 16.39
CA ARG A 754 10.13 8.69 16.80
C ARG A 754 10.62 9.49 15.62
N LEU A 755 10.19 10.74 15.53
CA LEU A 755 10.76 11.68 14.55
C LEU A 755 12.14 12.13 15.02
N LEU A 756 13.13 11.98 14.13
CA LEU A 756 14.50 12.49 14.25
C LEU A 756 14.72 13.55 13.17
N ALA A 757 15.02 14.78 13.61
CA ALA A 757 15.43 15.86 12.73
C ALA A 757 16.95 15.92 12.63
N GLY A 758 17.48 15.75 11.42
CA GLY A 758 18.84 16.12 11.05
C GLY A 758 18.85 17.57 10.59
N VAL A 759 19.59 18.44 11.27
CA VAL A 759 19.62 19.89 11.01
C VAL A 759 21.03 20.32 10.67
N VAL A 760 21.21 20.97 9.52
CA VAL A 760 22.44 21.64 9.15
C VAL A 760 22.38 23.09 9.59
N ALA A 761 23.18 23.43 10.59
CA ALA A 761 23.21 24.75 11.21
C ALA A 761 24.56 24.95 11.89
N ASP A 762 24.97 26.21 12.09
CA ASP A 762 26.17 26.49 12.87
C ASP A 762 25.95 26.17 14.35
N PRO A 763 26.98 25.71 15.07
CA PRO A 763 26.86 25.43 16.49
C PRO A 763 26.49 26.68 17.29
N GLU A 764 25.27 26.72 17.83
CA GLU A 764 24.77 27.83 18.65
C GLU A 764 24.22 27.29 19.99
N PRO A 765 24.56 27.92 21.13
CA PRO A 765 23.86 27.71 22.39
C PRO A 765 22.34 27.74 22.25
N ARG A 766 21.66 26.71 22.77
CA ARG A 766 20.18 26.58 22.74
C ARG A 766 19.55 26.44 21.34
N LEU A 767 20.31 26.08 20.31
CA LEU A 767 19.77 25.84 18.97
C LEU A 767 18.56 24.87 18.97
N GLU A 768 18.66 23.72 19.64
CA GLU A 768 17.54 22.76 19.72
C GLU A 768 16.29 23.35 20.43
N PRO A 769 16.36 23.88 21.66
CA PRO A 769 15.22 24.57 22.26
C PRO A 769 14.59 25.63 21.35
N THR A 770 15.40 26.44 20.67
CA THR A 770 14.93 27.50 19.76
C THR A 770 14.16 26.92 18.57
N LEU A 771 14.73 25.93 17.88
CA LEU A 771 14.07 25.27 16.74
C LEU A 771 12.82 24.50 17.17
N ARG A 772 12.87 23.81 18.32
CA ARG A 772 11.70 23.13 18.89
C ARG A 772 10.57 24.11 19.18
N ALA A 773 10.87 25.27 19.79
CA ALA A 773 9.89 26.31 20.05
C ALA A 773 9.35 26.91 18.75
N HIS A 774 10.21 27.12 17.75
CA HIS A 774 9.79 27.59 16.43
C HIS A 774 8.76 26.63 15.79
N LEU A 775 9.06 25.32 15.75
CA LEU A 775 8.15 24.31 15.21
C LEU A 775 6.86 24.19 16.00
N ALA A 776 6.92 24.28 17.33
CA ALA A 776 5.74 24.15 18.19
C ALA A 776 4.70 25.28 17.99
N ARG A 777 5.07 26.41 17.36
CA ARG A 777 4.13 27.49 17.02
C ARG A 777 3.26 27.18 15.80
N SER A 778 3.73 26.32 14.89
CA SER A 778 3.08 26.10 13.59
C SER A 778 2.66 24.65 13.34
N LEU A 779 3.29 23.70 14.02
CA LEU A 779 3.03 22.27 13.92
C LEU A 779 2.27 21.74 15.15
N PRO A 780 1.43 20.72 14.97
CA PRO A 780 0.83 20.03 16.09
C PRO A 780 1.91 19.30 16.91
N ARG A 781 1.65 19.10 18.21
CA ARG A 781 2.63 18.54 19.16
C ARG A 781 3.22 17.20 18.70
N TYR A 782 2.43 16.34 18.07
CA TYR A 782 2.87 15.02 17.59
C TYR A 782 3.81 15.08 16.38
N ALA A 783 3.83 16.19 15.63
CA ALA A 783 4.71 16.40 14.48
C ALA A 783 6.04 17.08 14.84
N VAL A 784 6.21 17.53 16.09
CA VAL A 784 7.47 18.13 16.54
C VAL A 784 8.51 17.02 16.82
N PRO A 785 9.71 17.06 16.20
CA PRO A 785 10.75 16.04 16.37
C PRO A 785 11.15 15.81 17.83
N ALA A 786 11.25 14.54 18.20
CA ALA A 786 11.61 14.14 19.56
C ALA A 786 13.12 13.94 19.71
N LEU A 787 13.82 13.67 18.61
CA LEU A 787 15.27 13.48 18.54
C LEU A 787 15.86 14.48 17.56
N TRP A 788 17.12 14.87 17.79
CA TRP A 788 17.79 15.92 17.02
C TRP A 788 19.26 15.55 16.79
N ALA A 789 19.69 15.64 15.53
CA ALA A 789 21.08 15.53 15.12
C ALA A 789 21.51 16.84 14.46
N PHE A 790 22.53 17.51 14.99
CA PHE A 790 23.09 18.73 14.41
C PHE A 790 24.33 18.37 13.59
N LEU A 791 24.38 18.83 12.35
CA LEU A 791 25.25 18.32 11.30
C LEU A 791 25.94 19.45 10.55
N ASP A 792 27.13 19.20 10.02
CA ASP A 792 27.77 20.11 9.06
C ASP A 792 27.15 19.96 7.66
N ARG A 793 26.67 18.76 7.32
CA ARG A 793 25.97 18.40 6.09
C ARG A 793 25.07 17.19 6.32
N VAL A 794 24.03 17.02 5.50
CA VAL A 794 23.18 15.84 5.54
C VAL A 794 24.00 14.59 5.14
N PRO A 795 24.07 13.55 5.98
CA PRO A 795 24.79 12.33 5.65
C PRO A 795 24.02 11.53 4.61
N LEU A 796 24.72 11.12 3.55
CA LEU A 796 24.18 10.30 2.48
C LEU A 796 24.91 8.95 2.44
N THR A 797 24.18 7.90 2.10
CA THR A 797 24.73 6.59 1.76
C THR A 797 25.48 6.67 0.42
N THR A 798 26.23 5.62 0.07
CA THR A 798 26.89 5.48 -1.25
C THR A 798 25.91 5.59 -2.42
N ASN A 799 24.62 5.29 -2.18
CA ASN A 799 23.53 5.42 -3.16
C ASN A 799 22.86 6.80 -3.17
N GLY A 800 23.43 7.80 -2.50
CA GLY A 800 22.91 9.17 -2.47
C GLY A 800 21.61 9.36 -1.66
N LYS A 801 21.20 8.37 -0.86
CA LYS A 801 20.03 8.46 0.05
C LYS A 801 20.46 8.90 1.44
N VAL A 802 19.57 9.53 2.22
CA VAL A 802 19.84 9.92 3.61
C VAL A 802 20.25 8.70 4.45
N ASP A 803 21.38 8.80 5.15
CA ASP A 803 21.86 7.76 6.08
C ASP A 803 21.22 7.96 7.46
N ALA A 804 20.08 7.30 7.69
CA ALA A 804 19.36 7.35 8.95
C ALA A 804 20.18 6.78 10.14
N ALA A 805 21.06 5.81 9.90
CA ALA A 805 21.87 5.21 10.96
C ALA A 805 22.96 6.18 11.44
N GLU A 806 23.59 6.94 10.54
CA GLU A 806 24.49 8.04 10.92
C GLU A 806 23.75 9.17 11.66
N LEU A 807 22.53 9.51 11.24
CA LEU A 807 21.70 10.47 11.97
C LEU A 807 21.42 10.00 13.40
N GLU A 808 21.02 8.74 13.60
CA GLU A 808 20.77 8.17 14.93
C GLU A 808 22.03 8.18 15.80
N ARG A 809 23.17 7.74 15.26
CA ARG A 809 24.47 7.77 15.97
C ARG A 809 24.85 9.19 16.37
N THR A 810 24.61 10.18 15.50
CA THR A 810 24.89 11.58 15.79
C THR A 810 23.98 12.15 16.88
N SER A 811 22.68 11.89 16.80
CA SER A 811 21.72 12.26 17.85
C SER A 811 22.11 11.66 19.20
N ALA A 812 22.50 10.38 19.23
CA ALA A 812 22.93 9.70 20.46
C ALA A 812 24.19 10.35 21.07
N ARG A 813 25.19 10.72 20.24
CA ARG A 813 26.39 11.44 20.68
C ARG A 813 26.04 12.79 21.31
N SER A 814 25.20 13.60 20.65
CA SER A 814 24.76 14.90 21.17
C SER A 814 23.99 14.78 22.50
N LEU A 815 23.14 13.75 22.65
CA LEU A 815 22.44 13.45 23.91
C LEU A 815 23.39 13.07 25.04
N ALA A 816 24.41 12.25 24.75
CA ALA A 816 25.40 11.82 25.74
C ALA A 816 26.28 13.00 26.22
N GLU A 817 26.66 13.91 25.32
CA GLU A 817 27.44 15.10 25.67
C GLU A 817 26.65 16.11 26.51
N ARG A 818 25.34 16.26 26.26
CA ARG A 818 24.46 17.10 27.08
C ARG A 818 24.27 16.55 28.49
N ARG A 819 24.10 15.23 28.64
CA ARG A 819 24.01 14.57 29.95
C ARG A 819 25.29 14.72 30.77
N LYS A 820 26.46 14.83 30.13
CA LYS A 820 27.73 15.13 30.82
C LYS A 820 27.89 16.59 31.25
N ARG A 821 27.04 17.51 30.75
CA ARG A 821 27.11 18.96 30.99
C ARG A 821 25.99 19.50 31.90
N GLN A 822 25.03 18.66 32.31
CA GLN A 822 24.06 18.98 33.36
C GLN A 822 24.46 18.23 34.64
N PRO A 823 24.78 18.92 35.75
CA PRO A 823 25.08 18.27 37.02
C PRO A 823 23.86 17.53 37.60
#